data_AF-A0A6I6A7H8-F1
#
_entry.id   AF-A0A6I6A7H8-F1
#
_cell.length_a   1.000
_cell.length_b   1.000
_cell.length_c   1.000
_cell.angle_alpha   90.00
_cell.angle_beta   90.00
_cell.angle_gamma   90.00
#
_symmetry.space_group_name_H-M   'P 1'
#
loop_
_entity.id
_entity.type
_entity.pdbx_description
1 polymer ?
#
loop_
_entity_poly.entity_id
_entity_poly.type
_entity_poly.pdbx_seq_one_letter_code
_entity_poly.pdbx_strand_id
1 'polypeptide(L)'
;MLTEYNSADSTFSDHVSEGFQNNLSAPKPKVPVFDDWQSVPREYATRNKWTLRFRKIKPKQSPAAVFKIIQTRKLETVDHEFESEKYISLYHVSQTSEIKQTPLNVARHLYYRCFVEPADRNKLIKWTQGAWEHDGDEKYWDAESDNWGWRHFKENFGLQSSIDHIRGKDIYGIFGSKSSYCLIIDLDYHNKGLVLFLKRLSALLELFHGQHRCHYQVSENNAGGVHLILFFGVNSSLKSRRRWLWRQLADADRKDPELNFTRGNLYETQFNIEVYPDTQRGVRLPLARGRTMLLDRPLDLITSRGKAVQDVVGYIQWLGDSYRQYIPKEDVYRYVVERLDVKPVEIKERKQQKTAVQKATKPQKQEKRSLKGKTRGAIVGFWENGKSEYFIHLNAAINTTLQAMHAEGLAEEDAVDVVMSYVEDLPDKTVSSRLDDLPEVRRVAERTARKIWSSPIPVKWRKSQERWSDIGFRVSDKNTWNVSQKKYEDVVVDCPELEFTEVEKSQLIREMAPLLVGRKQAQKQEKQDEVIRAVAYLLRYVLCCQREIPVTALPHILTDFQVKMKSHDKQTQFLRLLTEWDWIYVRVEYCHPEKHRTKAGNNRARAYGVGKAFTERLQAVVEESETVITNHTTEYKSDLYTVSYFFRRPESLYISSFDDQLNSQFLDTNQPVTHRKSLT
;
A
#
# COMPACT_ATOMS: atom_id res chain seq x y z
N MET A 1 -17.49 -69.94 -13.01
CA MET A 1 -18.75 -69.62 -12.31
C MET A 1 -19.05 -68.15 -12.60
N LEU A 2 -19.52 -67.72 -13.77
CA LEU A 2 -20.72 -68.10 -14.55
C LEU A 2 -22.03 -68.00 -13.75
N THR A 3 -22.69 -66.86 -13.87
CA THR A 3 -24.08 -66.81 -14.35
C THR A 3 -24.33 -65.47 -15.03
N GLU A 4 -24.59 -65.60 -16.33
CA GLU A 4 -25.05 -64.62 -17.31
C GLU A 4 -26.60 -64.55 -17.33
N TYR A 5 -27.13 -63.77 -18.29
CA TYR A 5 -28.50 -63.76 -18.85
C TYR A 5 -29.58 -62.94 -18.09
N ASN A 6 -30.38 -62.04 -18.69
CA ASN A 6 -30.50 -61.55 -20.07
C ASN A 6 -31.47 -60.34 -20.18
N SER A 7 -31.13 -59.39 -21.07
CA SER A 7 -31.96 -58.80 -22.16
C SER A 7 -33.46 -58.49 -21.92
N ALA A 8 -33.86 -57.20 -21.90
CA ALA A 8 -34.44 -56.39 -23.01
C ALA A 8 -35.95 -56.60 -23.26
N ASP A 9 -36.77 -55.55 -23.10
CA ASP A 9 -37.47 -54.91 -24.23
C ASP A 9 -38.33 -53.70 -23.83
N SER A 10 -38.43 -52.79 -24.78
CA SER A 10 -39.17 -51.53 -24.77
C SER A 10 -40.70 -51.70 -24.76
N THR A 11 -41.43 -50.75 -24.19
CA THR A 11 -42.62 -50.16 -24.85
C THR A 11 -43.02 -48.83 -24.21
N PHE A 12 -43.18 -47.85 -25.09
CA PHE A 12 -43.85 -46.56 -24.86
C PHE A 12 -45.30 -46.76 -24.42
N SER A 13 -45.78 -45.96 -23.45
CA SER A 13 -47.18 -45.51 -23.42
C SER A 13 -47.31 -44.27 -22.54
N ASP A 14 -47.77 -43.20 -23.16
CA ASP A 14 -48.18 -41.95 -22.55
C ASP A 14 -49.38 -42.16 -21.61
N HIS A 15 -49.29 -41.70 -20.37
CA HIS A 15 -50.45 -41.10 -19.72
C HIS A 15 -50.03 -39.93 -18.83
N VAL A 16 -50.47 -38.77 -19.30
CA VAL A 16 -50.35 -37.44 -18.71
C VAL A 16 -51.36 -37.29 -17.56
N SER A 17 -50.93 -36.54 -16.55
CA SER A 17 -51.71 -35.72 -15.61
C SER A 17 -52.75 -36.38 -14.70
N GLU A 18 -52.52 -36.29 -13.39
CA GLU A 18 -53.25 -35.39 -12.47
C GLU A 18 -52.85 -35.70 -11.02
N GLY A 19 -52.44 -34.68 -10.24
CA GLY A 19 -52.23 -34.87 -8.80
C GLY A 19 -51.19 -34.00 -8.08
N PHE A 20 -50.88 -32.79 -8.56
CA PHE A 20 -50.21 -31.78 -7.73
C PHE A 20 -51.08 -30.52 -7.65
N GLN A 21 -52.13 -30.57 -6.82
CA GLN A 21 -52.87 -29.38 -6.42
C GLN A 21 -52.10 -28.64 -5.31
N ASN A 22 -51.35 -27.63 -5.74
CA ASN A 22 -51.41 -26.25 -5.24
C ASN A 22 -51.74 -26.03 -3.75
N ASN A 23 -50.71 -26.09 -2.91
CA ASN A 23 -50.61 -25.16 -1.78
C ASN A 23 -50.14 -23.80 -2.30
N LEU A 24 -51.07 -23.01 -2.86
CA LEU A 24 -50.85 -21.59 -3.16
C LEU A 24 -50.77 -20.82 -1.83
N SER A 25 -49.64 -20.92 -1.15
CA SER A 25 -49.24 -19.93 -0.16
C SER A 25 -49.13 -18.58 -0.86
N ALA A 26 -49.86 -17.58 -0.39
CA ALA A 26 -49.83 -16.20 -0.89
C ALA A 26 -48.39 -15.75 -1.18
N PRO A 27 -48.14 -15.01 -2.29
CA PRO A 27 -46.80 -14.57 -2.66
C PRO A 27 -46.23 -13.76 -1.50
N LYS A 28 -45.18 -14.29 -0.85
CA LYS A 28 -44.48 -13.58 0.22
C LYS A 28 -44.11 -12.20 -0.34
N PRO A 29 -44.45 -11.09 0.35
CA PRO A 29 -44.13 -9.76 -0.12
C PRO A 29 -42.63 -9.71 -0.43
N LYS A 30 -42.28 -9.33 -1.67
CA LYS A 30 -40.88 -9.21 -2.10
C LYS A 30 -40.22 -8.16 -1.20
N VAL A 31 -39.32 -8.62 -0.35
CA VAL A 31 -38.55 -7.77 0.56
C VAL A 31 -37.68 -6.82 -0.31
N PRO A 32 -37.68 -5.49 -0.04
CA PRO A 32 -36.86 -4.54 -0.78
C PRO A 32 -35.38 -4.94 -0.83
N VAL A 33 -34.75 -4.74 -1.99
CA VAL A 33 -33.34 -5.04 -2.24
C VAL A 33 -32.60 -3.73 -2.52
N PHE A 34 -31.50 -3.49 -1.81
CA PHE A 34 -30.62 -2.33 -2.02
C PHE A 34 -29.26 -2.79 -2.53
N ASP A 35 -28.74 -2.12 -3.55
CA ASP A 35 -27.45 -2.46 -4.17
C ASP A 35 -26.31 -1.48 -3.80
N ASP A 36 -26.65 -0.37 -3.12
CA ASP A 36 -25.68 0.61 -2.59
C ASP A 36 -26.00 0.97 -1.13
N TRP A 37 -24.98 1.04 -0.26
CA TRP A 37 -25.14 1.47 1.13
C TRP A 37 -25.64 2.91 1.25
N GLN A 38 -25.42 3.75 0.24
CA GLN A 38 -25.94 5.12 0.21
C GLN A 38 -27.45 5.18 -0.01
N SER A 39 -28.03 4.18 -0.70
CA SER A 39 -29.46 4.09 -0.95
C SER A 39 -30.24 3.43 0.18
N VAL A 40 -29.56 2.78 1.14
CA VAL A 40 -30.19 2.19 2.33
C VAL A 40 -30.69 3.32 3.26
N PRO A 41 -32.01 3.46 3.49
CA PRO A 41 -32.53 4.51 4.36
C PRO A 41 -32.05 4.33 5.81
N ARG A 42 -31.99 5.43 6.57
CA ARG A 42 -31.39 5.43 7.92
C ARG A 42 -32.15 4.55 8.91
N GLU A 43 -33.44 4.32 8.66
CA GLU A 43 -34.36 3.48 9.40
C GLU A 43 -34.11 1.99 9.18
N TYR A 44 -33.24 1.63 8.23
CA TYR A 44 -32.80 0.25 7.98
C TYR A 44 -31.34 0.08 8.39
N ALA A 45 -31.05 -1.01 9.09
CA ALA A 45 -29.68 -1.36 9.44
C ALA A 45 -29.51 -2.86 9.66
N THR A 46 -28.26 -3.32 9.57
CA THR A 46 -27.92 -4.69 9.97
C THR A 46 -28.06 -4.86 11.49
N ARG A 47 -28.15 -6.11 11.95
CA ARG A 47 -28.15 -6.43 13.39
C ARG A 47 -27.01 -5.74 14.15
N ASN A 48 -25.79 -5.82 13.63
CA ASN A 48 -24.61 -5.23 14.27
C ASN A 48 -24.71 -3.69 14.32
N LYS A 49 -25.20 -3.06 13.25
CA LYS A 49 -25.35 -1.60 13.19
C LYS A 49 -26.46 -1.11 14.14
N TRP A 50 -27.52 -1.90 14.35
CA TRP A 50 -28.50 -1.63 15.41
C TRP A 50 -27.93 -1.78 16.81
N THR A 51 -27.11 -2.80 17.07
CA THR A 51 -26.41 -2.94 18.35
C THR A 51 -25.59 -1.70 18.65
N LEU A 52 -24.85 -1.16 17.67
CA LEU A 52 -24.08 0.09 17.80
C LEU A 52 -24.93 1.35 18.01
N ARG A 53 -26.25 1.27 17.77
CA ARG A 53 -27.25 2.30 18.07
C ARG A 53 -28.01 2.03 19.36
N PHE A 54 -27.54 1.09 20.20
CA PHE A 54 -28.21 0.62 21.42
C PHE A 54 -29.62 0.11 21.17
N ARG A 55 -29.80 -0.66 20.09
CA ARG A 55 -31.06 -1.34 19.79
C ARG A 55 -30.81 -2.82 19.53
N LYS A 56 -31.70 -3.68 20.01
CA LYS A 56 -31.72 -5.12 19.68
C LYS A 56 -32.93 -5.41 18.80
N ILE A 57 -32.75 -6.29 17.82
CA ILE A 57 -33.87 -6.80 17.02
C ILE A 57 -34.77 -7.62 17.93
N LYS A 58 -36.09 -7.40 17.85
CA LYS A 58 -37.07 -8.18 18.60
C LYS A 58 -36.98 -9.66 18.17
N PRO A 59 -37.27 -10.62 19.07
CA PRO A 59 -37.23 -12.03 18.71
C PRO A 59 -38.10 -12.37 17.49
N LYS A 60 -37.65 -13.34 16.68
CA LYS A 60 -38.40 -13.91 15.53
C LYS A 60 -38.80 -12.89 14.43
N GLN A 61 -38.11 -11.76 14.32
CA GLN A 61 -38.32 -10.81 13.23
C GLN A 61 -37.62 -11.26 11.94
N SER A 62 -38.35 -11.30 10.83
CA SER A 62 -37.79 -11.46 9.49
C SER A 62 -37.14 -10.14 9.01
N PRO A 63 -36.14 -10.18 8.13
CA PRO A 63 -35.57 -8.96 7.55
C PRO A 63 -36.65 -8.13 6.85
N ALA A 64 -36.65 -6.81 7.08
CA ALA A 64 -37.54 -5.88 6.39
C ALA A 64 -36.98 -5.42 5.04
N ALA A 65 -35.67 -5.57 4.82
CA ALA A 65 -34.99 -5.34 3.55
C ALA A 65 -33.75 -6.24 3.46
N VAL A 66 -33.13 -6.31 2.29
CA VAL A 66 -31.82 -6.94 2.08
C VAL A 66 -30.88 -6.02 1.31
N PHE A 67 -29.60 -6.11 1.60
CA PHE A 67 -28.53 -5.42 0.87
C PHE A 67 -27.75 -6.44 0.03
N LYS A 68 -27.67 -6.22 -1.29
CA LYS A 68 -27.02 -7.09 -2.25
C LYS A 68 -25.54 -6.73 -2.37
N ILE A 69 -24.67 -7.73 -2.32
CA ILE A 69 -23.24 -7.63 -2.59
C ILE A 69 -22.92 -8.56 -3.74
N ILE A 70 -22.36 -8.01 -4.81
CA ILE A 70 -21.77 -8.81 -5.88
C ILE A 70 -20.33 -9.12 -5.49
N GLN A 71 -20.01 -10.40 -5.32
CA GLN A 71 -18.66 -10.88 -5.03
C GLN A 71 -18.13 -11.68 -6.21
N THR A 72 -17.07 -11.20 -6.84
CA THR A 72 -16.30 -11.99 -7.81
C THR A 72 -15.59 -13.11 -7.05
N ARG A 73 -15.92 -14.36 -7.39
CA ARG A 73 -15.27 -15.56 -6.87
C ARG A 73 -14.53 -16.26 -7.98
N LYS A 74 -13.41 -16.87 -7.61
CA LYS A 74 -12.61 -17.68 -8.52
C LYS A 74 -12.90 -19.16 -8.26
N LEU A 75 -13.30 -19.89 -9.29
CA LEU A 75 -13.37 -21.34 -9.23
C LEU A 75 -11.94 -21.89 -9.17
N GLU A 76 -11.63 -22.61 -8.09
CA GLU A 76 -10.29 -23.17 -7.84
C GLU A 76 -9.85 -24.14 -8.95
N THR A 77 -10.80 -24.77 -9.63
CA THR A 77 -10.56 -25.82 -10.63
C THR A 77 -10.32 -25.29 -12.05
N VAL A 78 -10.79 -24.08 -12.41
CA VAL A 78 -10.85 -23.66 -13.83
C VAL A 78 -10.28 -22.27 -14.11
N ASP A 79 -9.64 -21.61 -13.12
CA ASP A 79 -9.13 -20.23 -13.27
C ASP A 79 -10.20 -19.26 -13.82
N HIS A 80 -11.48 -19.56 -13.55
CA HIS A 80 -12.64 -18.81 -14.03
C HIS A 80 -13.20 -17.97 -12.90
N GLU A 81 -13.43 -16.69 -13.17
CA GLU A 81 -14.07 -15.76 -12.23
C GLU A 81 -15.56 -15.67 -12.55
N PHE A 82 -16.40 -15.87 -11.54
CA PHE A 82 -17.85 -15.71 -11.65
C PHE A 82 -18.36 -14.74 -10.58
N GLU A 83 -19.42 -14.03 -10.90
CA GLU A 83 -20.09 -13.16 -9.95
C GLU A 83 -21.05 -13.97 -9.09
N SER A 84 -20.88 -13.89 -7.78
CA SER A 84 -21.77 -14.50 -6.80
C SER A 84 -22.49 -13.43 -6.02
N GLU A 85 -23.82 -13.55 -5.91
CA GLU A 85 -24.61 -12.61 -5.14
C GLU A 85 -24.68 -13.05 -3.67
N LYS A 86 -24.40 -12.11 -2.77
CA LYS A 86 -24.54 -12.30 -1.33
C LYS A 86 -25.51 -11.26 -0.79
N TYR A 87 -26.50 -11.71 -0.04
CA TYR A 87 -27.50 -10.83 0.57
C TYR A 87 -27.21 -10.63 2.06
N ILE A 88 -27.27 -9.38 2.53
CA ILE A 88 -27.15 -9.00 3.94
C ILE A 88 -28.53 -8.55 4.44
N SER A 89 -29.01 -9.18 5.51
CA SER A 89 -30.28 -8.80 6.13
C SER A 89 -30.25 -7.40 6.76
N LEU A 90 -31.27 -6.61 6.43
CA LEU A 90 -31.55 -5.31 7.03
C LEU A 90 -32.86 -5.37 7.81
N TYR A 91 -32.88 -4.70 8.94
CA TYR A 91 -34.03 -4.62 9.83
C TYR A 91 -34.46 -3.17 9.97
N HIS A 92 -35.77 -2.93 9.95
CA HIS A 92 -36.34 -1.60 10.16
C HIS A 92 -36.34 -1.25 11.65
N VAL A 93 -36.28 0.05 11.99
CA VAL A 93 -36.26 0.53 13.38
C VAL A 93 -37.46 0.01 14.20
N SER A 94 -38.64 -0.15 13.60
CA SER A 94 -39.85 -0.68 14.26
C SER A 94 -39.70 -2.14 14.72
N GLN A 95 -38.81 -2.91 14.08
CA GLN A 95 -38.50 -4.30 14.42
C GLN A 95 -37.51 -4.43 15.57
N THR A 96 -37.08 -3.30 16.14
CA THR A 96 -36.08 -3.26 17.21
C THR A 96 -36.67 -2.73 18.50
N SER A 97 -35.95 -2.97 19.61
CA SER A 97 -36.23 -2.45 20.94
C SER A 97 -34.96 -1.80 21.50
N GLU A 98 -35.12 -0.76 22.29
CA GLU A 98 -34.01 -0.04 22.89
C GLU A 98 -33.30 -0.88 23.94
N ILE A 99 -31.98 -0.70 24.03
CA ILE A 99 -31.12 -1.27 25.05
C ILE A 99 -30.74 -0.12 25.98
N LYS A 100 -30.90 -0.34 27.30
CA LYS A 100 -30.45 0.61 28.32
C LYS A 100 -28.97 0.93 28.12
N GLN A 101 -28.66 2.21 27.97
CA GLN A 101 -27.30 2.72 27.87
C GLN A 101 -26.67 2.74 29.26
N THR A 102 -25.93 1.69 29.61
CA THR A 102 -25.12 1.68 30.83
C THR A 102 -23.73 2.25 30.53
N PRO A 103 -23.03 2.87 31.51
CA PRO A 103 -21.68 3.40 31.29
C PRO A 103 -20.74 2.38 30.66
N LEU A 104 -20.81 1.13 31.10
CA LEU A 104 -20.00 0.03 30.56
C LEU A 104 -20.29 -0.29 29.09
N ASN A 105 -21.56 -0.37 28.68
CA ASN A 105 -21.89 -0.68 27.28
C ASN A 105 -21.60 0.52 26.37
N VAL A 106 -21.78 1.74 26.88
CA VAL A 106 -21.36 2.97 26.18
C VAL A 106 -19.86 2.98 25.94
N ALA A 107 -19.05 2.74 26.99
CA ALA A 107 -17.60 2.68 26.88
C ALA A 107 -17.13 1.59 25.88
N ARG A 108 -17.74 0.39 25.91
CA ARG A 108 -17.43 -0.69 24.94
C ARG A 108 -17.72 -0.29 23.50
N HIS A 109 -18.83 0.41 23.26
CA HIS A 109 -19.18 0.90 21.92
C HIS A 109 -18.21 1.99 21.46
N LEU A 110 -17.89 2.96 22.33
CA LEU A 110 -16.95 4.02 22.02
C LEU A 110 -15.56 3.46 21.74
N TYR A 111 -15.09 2.51 22.54
CA TYR A 111 -13.84 1.79 22.29
C TYR A 111 -13.84 1.13 20.90
N TYR A 112 -14.90 0.39 20.55
CA TYR A 112 -15.03 -0.23 19.23
C TYR A 112 -15.01 0.81 18.11
N ARG A 113 -15.76 1.92 18.23
CA ARG A 113 -15.79 3.00 17.25
C ARG A 113 -14.44 3.66 17.04
N CYS A 114 -13.67 3.82 18.12
CA CYS A 114 -12.38 4.49 18.09
C CYS A 114 -11.27 3.61 17.48
N PHE A 115 -11.18 2.35 17.92
CA PHE A 115 -10.02 1.51 17.61
C PHE A 115 -10.30 0.45 16.54
N VAL A 116 -11.53 -0.03 16.41
CA VAL A 116 -11.86 -1.21 15.58
C VAL A 116 -12.65 -0.84 14.33
N GLU A 117 -13.65 0.03 14.44
CA GLU A 117 -14.47 0.44 13.31
C GLU A 117 -13.68 1.06 12.14
N PRO A 118 -12.70 1.96 12.36
CA PRO A 118 -11.91 2.53 11.26
C PRO A 118 -10.82 1.57 10.74
N ALA A 119 -10.55 0.46 11.42
CA ALA A 119 -9.54 -0.51 11.03
C ALA A 119 -10.01 -1.41 9.85
N ASP A 120 -9.10 -2.17 9.27
CA ASP A 120 -9.45 -3.21 8.28
C ASP A 120 -10.07 -4.41 9.00
N ARG A 121 -11.41 -4.42 9.07
CA ARG A 121 -12.18 -5.44 9.77
C ARG A 121 -12.32 -6.76 9.00
N ASN A 122 -11.85 -6.84 7.75
CA ASN A 122 -11.86 -8.09 6.98
C ASN A 122 -10.68 -9.00 7.35
N LYS A 123 -9.77 -8.52 8.20
CA LYS A 123 -8.61 -9.26 8.69
C LYS A 123 -8.66 -9.33 10.21
N LEU A 124 -8.98 -10.51 10.73
CA LEU A 124 -8.90 -10.77 12.16
C LEU A 124 -7.48 -11.22 12.50
N ILE A 125 -6.85 -10.57 13.48
CA ILE A 125 -5.59 -11.03 14.08
C ILE A 125 -5.79 -11.25 15.58
N LYS A 126 -5.34 -12.41 16.06
CA LYS A 126 -5.50 -12.86 17.44
C LYS A 126 -4.21 -13.53 17.92
N TRP A 127 -3.83 -13.27 19.17
CA TRP A 127 -2.80 -14.03 19.86
C TRP A 127 -3.42 -15.31 20.43
N THR A 128 -2.95 -16.46 19.97
CA THR A 128 -3.51 -17.77 20.32
C THR A 128 -2.43 -18.84 20.30
N GLN A 129 -2.66 -19.92 21.05
CA GLN A 129 -1.95 -21.19 20.89
C GLN A 129 -2.42 -21.87 19.60
N GLY A 130 -1.50 -22.60 18.96
CA GLY A 130 -1.76 -23.37 17.75
C GLY A 130 -0.91 -22.96 16.55
N ALA A 131 -0.82 -23.86 15.58
CA ALA A 131 -0.07 -23.67 14.35
C ALA A 131 -0.88 -24.14 13.14
N TRP A 132 -0.56 -23.58 11.97
CA TRP A 132 -1.02 -24.18 10.72
C TRP A 132 -0.07 -25.30 10.36
N GLU A 133 -0.57 -26.53 10.35
CA GLU A 133 0.18 -27.72 9.97
C GLU A 133 -0.20 -28.18 8.56
N HIS A 134 0.61 -29.07 8.02
CA HIS A 134 0.43 -29.62 6.69
C HIS A 134 0.38 -31.14 6.80
N ASP A 135 -0.68 -31.73 6.25
CA ASP A 135 -0.76 -33.17 5.98
C ASP A 135 -0.86 -33.35 4.46
N GLY A 136 0.27 -33.70 3.83
CA GLY A 136 0.43 -33.63 2.38
C GLY A 136 0.27 -32.20 1.84
N ASP A 137 -0.69 -32.01 0.93
CA ASP A 137 -1.02 -30.70 0.33
C ASP A 137 -2.10 -29.94 1.13
N GLU A 138 -2.76 -30.58 2.09
CA GLU A 138 -3.81 -29.96 2.89
C GLU A 138 -3.23 -29.19 4.08
N LYS A 139 -3.70 -27.96 4.26
CA LYS A 139 -3.30 -27.08 5.35
C LYS A 139 -4.43 -27.01 6.36
N TYR A 140 -4.20 -27.46 7.60
CA TYR A 140 -5.18 -27.43 8.68
C TYR A 140 -4.64 -26.69 9.90
N TRP A 141 -5.54 -26.28 10.79
CA TRP A 141 -5.21 -25.58 12.03
C TRP A 141 -5.13 -26.60 13.17
N ASP A 142 -3.94 -26.81 13.71
CA ASP A 142 -3.78 -27.55 14.96
C ASP A 142 -3.82 -26.57 16.14
N ALA A 143 -4.88 -26.65 16.94
CA ALA A 143 -5.07 -25.82 18.12
C ALA A 143 -4.25 -26.30 19.33
N GLU A 144 -3.78 -27.56 19.33
CA GLU A 144 -3.06 -28.18 20.44
C GLU A 144 -1.56 -27.93 20.36
N SER A 145 -1.01 -27.68 19.16
CA SER A 145 0.37 -27.26 18.94
C SER A 145 0.79 -26.15 19.93
N ASP A 146 1.85 -26.41 20.72
CA ASP A 146 2.39 -25.49 21.72
C ASP A 146 3.20 -24.35 21.08
N ASN A 147 2.52 -23.60 20.21
CA ASN A 147 3.06 -22.49 19.46
C ASN A 147 2.19 -21.27 19.67
N TRP A 148 2.53 -20.49 20.68
CA TRP A 148 1.86 -19.21 20.97
C TRP A 148 2.35 -18.12 20.03
N GLY A 149 1.41 -17.44 19.38
CA GLY A 149 1.76 -16.28 18.58
C GLY A 149 0.57 -15.55 17.98
N TRP A 150 0.87 -14.47 17.27
CA TRP A 150 -0.11 -13.78 16.44
C TRP A 150 -0.47 -14.63 15.22
N ARG A 151 -1.78 -14.73 14.94
CA ARG A 151 -2.34 -15.50 13.84
C ARG A 151 -3.41 -14.70 13.10
N HIS A 152 -3.48 -14.90 11.79
CA HIS A 152 -4.46 -14.25 10.92
C HIS A 152 -5.59 -15.22 10.58
N PHE A 153 -6.82 -14.73 10.67
CA PHE A 153 -8.03 -15.47 10.34
C PHE A 153 -8.80 -14.72 9.25
N LYS A 154 -9.41 -15.46 8.31
CA LYS A 154 -10.29 -14.92 7.26
C LYS A 154 -11.70 -14.62 7.81
N GLU A 155 -11.74 -14.03 9.00
CA GLU A 155 -12.97 -13.70 9.72
C GLU A 155 -13.10 -12.20 9.88
N ASN A 156 -14.34 -11.74 10.01
CA ASN A 156 -14.62 -10.33 10.23
C ASN A 156 -14.44 -9.97 11.71
N PHE A 157 -13.68 -8.92 11.99
CA PHE A 157 -13.57 -8.36 13.33
C PHE A 157 -14.85 -7.61 13.71
N GLY A 158 -15.59 -8.14 14.68
CA GLY A 158 -16.84 -7.57 15.18
C GLY A 158 -16.75 -6.95 16.58
N LEU A 159 -17.85 -6.32 17.02
CA LEU A 159 -17.99 -5.75 18.36
C LEU A 159 -17.81 -6.79 19.47
N GLN A 160 -18.27 -8.03 19.27
CA GLN A 160 -18.09 -9.06 20.29
C GLN A 160 -16.61 -9.40 20.51
N SER A 161 -15.80 -9.46 19.45
CA SER A 161 -14.36 -9.69 19.54
C SER A 161 -13.66 -8.55 20.29
N SER A 162 -14.08 -7.28 20.11
CA SER A 162 -13.52 -6.17 20.89
C SER A 162 -13.93 -6.24 22.38
N ILE A 163 -15.15 -6.69 22.67
CA ILE A 163 -15.59 -6.91 24.05
C ILE A 163 -14.81 -8.05 24.70
N ASP A 164 -14.55 -9.13 23.97
CA ASP A 164 -13.76 -10.27 24.45
C ASP A 164 -12.29 -9.88 24.67
N HIS A 165 -11.75 -8.95 23.85
CA HIS A 165 -10.46 -8.28 24.08
C HIS A 165 -10.42 -7.55 25.42
N ILE A 166 -11.35 -6.61 25.64
CA ILE A 166 -11.42 -5.78 26.85
C ILE A 166 -11.58 -6.65 28.11
N ARG A 167 -12.35 -7.74 28.02
CA ARG A 167 -12.55 -8.68 29.13
C ARG A 167 -11.33 -9.54 29.42
N GLY A 168 -10.27 -9.45 28.62
CA GLY A 168 -9.10 -10.30 28.71
C GLY A 168 -9.42 -11.77 28.44
N LYS A 169 -10.52 -12.08 27.74
CA LYS A 169 -10.84 -13.46 27.34
C LYS A 169 -9.90 -13.92 26.22
N ASP A 170 -9.74 -13.05 25.23
CA ASP A 170 -8.92 -13.27 24.04
C ASP A 170 -8.08 -12.01 23.80
N ILE A 171 -6.89 -12.14 23.20
CA ILE A 171 -6.06 -10.98 22.87
C ILE A 171 -6.09 -10.76 21.36
N TYR A 172 -6.82 -9.72 20.97
CA TYR A 172 -6.98 -9.31 19.58
C TYR A 172 -6.09 -8.13 19.16
N GLY A 173 -5.89 -7.99 17.85
CA GLY A 173 -5.24 -6.84 17.22
C GLY A 173 -5.97 -6.35 15.98
N ILE A 174 -5.48 -5.26 15.38
CA ILE A 174 -6.09 -4.57 14.23
C ILE A 174 -5.08 -4.28 13.12
N PHE A 175 -5.58 -4.17 11.89
CA PHE A 175 -4.83 -3.67 10.73
C PHE A 175 -5.31 -2.25 10.35
N GLY A 176 -4.42 -1.48 9.74
CA GLY A 176 -4.75 -0.17 9.17
C GLY A 176 -5.67 -0.27 7.97
N SER A 177 -6.55 0.72 7.84
CA SER A 177 -7.38 0.97 6.67
C SER A 177 -7.10 2.38 6.13
N LYS A 178 -8.10 3.04 5.54
CA LYS A 178 -7.98 4.39 4.97
C LYS A 178 -7.85 5.48 6.04
N SER A 179 -8.44 5.30 7.22
CA SER A 179 -8.46 6.29 8.30
C SER A 179 -8.23 5.64 9.67
N SER A 180 -8.00 6.46 10.70
CA SER A 180 -7.89 6.02 12.09
C SER A 180 -8.22 7.17 13.05
N TYR A 181 -8.52 6.85 14.31
CA TYR A 181 -8.55 7.80 15.44
C TYR A 181 -7.23 7.87 16.19
N CYS A 182 -6.32 6.91 16.01
CA CYS A 182 -5.04 6.87 16.73
C CYS A 182 -3.85 6.56 15.83
N LEU A 183 -2.65 6.79 16.37
CA LEU A 183 -1.42 6.13 15.96
C LEU A 183 -0.83 5.42 17.18
N ILE A 184 -0.15 4.31 16.95
CA ILE A 184 0.55 3.56 17.99
C ILE A 184 1.99 3.40 17.53
N ILE A 185 2.94 3.87 18.33
CA ILE A 185 4.37 3.60 18.15
C ILE A 185 4.69 2.42 19.05
N ASP A 186 5.12 1.31 18.46
CA ASP A 186 5.52 0.12 19.19
C ASP A 186 7.05 0.13 19.35
N LEU A 187 7.49 0.38 20.58
CA LEU A 187 8.90 0.42 20.96
C LEU A 187 9.24 -0.86 21.71
N ASP A 188 9.97 -1.74 21.02
CA ASP A 188 10.38 -3.03 21.57
C ASP A 188 11.89 -3.10 21.88
N TYR A 189 12.19 -3.64 23.05
CA TYR A 189 13.51 -4.06 23.49
C TYR A 189 13.67 -5.56 23.25
N HIS A 190 14.33 -5.93 22.15
CA HIS A 190 14.61 -7.34 21.81
C HIS A 190 15.94 -7.83 22.39
N ASN A 191 16.27 -7.46 23.63
CA ASN A 191 17.55 -7.76 24.30
C ASN A 191 18.79 -7.31 23.50
N LYS A 192 18.63 -6.29 22.65
CA LYS A 192 19.70 -5.69 21.85
C LYS A 192 19.57 -4.17 21.91
N GLY A 193 20.69 -3.48 22.18
CA GLY A 193 20.74 -2.01 22.17
C GLY A 193 19.89 -1.35 23.26
N LEU A 194 20.08 -1.74 24.52
CA LEU A 194 19.36 -1.15 25.67
C LEU A 194 19.51 0.38 25.71
N VAL A 195 20.73 0.88 25.47
CA VAL A 195 21.01 2.32 25.40
C VAL A 195 20.15 2.99 24.33
N LEU A 196 20.05 2.41 23.14
CA LEU A 196 19.22 2.94 22.06
C LEU A 196 17.73 2.88 22.41
N PHE A 197 17.25 1.79 23.01
CA PHE A 197 15.87 1.66 23.46
C PHE A 197 15.51 2.77 24.47
N LEU A 198 16.32 2.95 25.51
CA LEU A 198 16.08 3.97 26.54
C LEU A 198 16.18 5.39 25.97
N LYS A 199 17.15 5.63 25.09
CA LYS A 199 17.33 6.91 24.40
C LYS A 199 16.11 7.23 23.51
N ARG A 200 15.59 6.25 22.77
CA ARG A 200 14.36 6.37 21.99
C ARG A 200 13.15 6.61 22.88
N LEU A 201 13.00 5.88 23.98
CA LEU A 201 11.90 6.09 24.93
C LEU A 201 11.92 7.53 25.46
N SER A 202 13.07 8.00 25.94
CA SER A 202 13.23 9.38 26.42
C SER A 202 12.85 10.41 25.35
N ALA A 203 13.36 10.25 24.12
CA ALA A 203 13.03 11.18 23.04
C ALA A 203 11.53 11.17 22.69
N LEU A 204 10.88 10.00 22.69
CA LEU A 204 9.44 9.90 22.43
C LEU A 204 8.60 10.52 23.56
N LEU A 205 9.04 10.41 24.81
CA LEU A 205 8.41 11.10 25.95
C LEU A 205 8.53 12.61 25.78
N GLU A 206 9.71 13.14 25.43
CA GLU A 206 9.88 14.58 25.19
C GLU A 206 9.02 15.11 24.04
N LEU A 207 8.86 14.32 22.97
CA LEU A 207 8.10 14.75 21.79
C LEU A 207 6.59 14.76 22.02
N PHE A 208 6.06 13.76 22.71
CA PHE A 208 4.61 13.49 22.68
C PHE A 208 3.93 13.52 24.05
N HIS A 209 4.65 13.41 25.16
CA HIS A 209 4.03 13.38 26.48
C HIS A 209 3.21 14.64 26.76
N GLY A 210 2.02 14.49 27.34
CA GLY A 210 1.09 15.58 27.60
C GLY A 210 0.43 16.19 26.34
N GLN A 211 0.82 15.73 25.15
CA GLN A 211 0.29 16.21 23.87
C GLN A 211 -0.50 15.10 23.17
N HIS A 212 -1.44 15.47 22.30
CA HIS A 212 -2.18 14.52 21.45
C HIS A 212 -2.80 13.33 22.19
N ARG A 213 -3.19 13.54 23.46
CA ARG A 213 -3.69 12.50 24.37
C ARG A 213 -2.75 11.29 24.42
N CYS A 214 -1.44 11.54 24.35
CA CYS A 214 -0.42 10.52 24.38
C CYS A 214 -0.47 9.78 25.72
N HIS A 215 -0.59 8.47 25.65
CA HIS A 215 -0.60 7.59 26.81
C HIS A 215 0.05 6.27 26.44
N TYR A 216 0.29 5.42 27.43
CA TYR A 216 1.18 4.28 27.27
C TYR A 216 0.48 2.98 27.61
N GLN A 217 0.84 1.91 26.90
CA GLN A 217 0.51 0.54 27.30
C GLN A 217 1.81 -0.25 27.44
N VAL A 218 2.10 -0.69 28.66
CA VAL A 218 3.35 -1.37 29.04
C VAL A 218 3.05 -2.78 29.49
N SER A 219 3.89 -3.75 29.14
CA SER A 219 3.75 -5.13 29.63
C SER A 219 4.01 -5.22 31.14
N GLU A 220 3.18 -5.97 31.86
CA GLU A 220 3.22 -6.05 33.33
C GLU A 220 4.50 -6.72 33.85
N ASN A 221 4.92 -7.82 33.21
CA ASN A 221 6.00 -8.68 33.69
C ASN A 221 7.38 -8.31 33.09
N ASN A 222 7.39 -7.68 31.93
CA ASN A 222 8.61 -7.23 31.27
C ASN A 222 8.26 -6.05 30.38
N ALA A 223 8.67 -4.85 30.80
CA ALA A 223 8.40 -3.59 30.12
C ALA A 223 9.23 -3.40 28.83
N GLY A 224 9.83 -4.47 28.28
CA GLY A 224 10.55 -4.43 27.02
C GLY A 224 9.69 -4.00 25.84
N GLY A 225 8.38 -4.21 25.86
CA GLY A 225 7.46 -3.69 24.83
C GLY A 225 6.61 -2.54 25.37
N VAL A 226 6.78 -1.35 24.81
CA VAL A 226 6.04 -0.12 25.17
C VAL A 226 5.27 0.39 23.95
N HIS A 227 3.95 0.45 24.06
CA HIS A 227 3.12 1.12 23.06
C HIS A 227 2.89 2.56 23.50
N LEU A 228 3.37 3.52 22.70
CA LEU A 228 2.92 4.92 22.79
C LEU A 228 1.70 5.11 21.90
N ILE A 229 0.57 5.49 22.49
CA ILE A 229 -0.70 5.65 21.79
C ILE A 229 -1.02 7.14 21.69
N LEU A 230 -1.02 7.66 20.48
CA LEU A 230 -1.43 9.03 20.14
C LEU A 230 -2.90 9.00 19.71
N PHE A 231 -3.79 9.63 20.48
CA PHE A 231 -5.23 9.61 20.21
C PHE A 231 -5.74 11.00 19.81
N PHE A 232 -6.22 11.13 18.58
CA PHE A 232 -6.50 12.43 17.97
C PHE A 232 -7.96 12.90 18.10
N GLY A 233 -8.86 12.10 18.70
CA GLY A 233 -10.27 12.45 18.91
C GLY A 233 -11.17 12.41 17.67
N VAL A 234 -10.65 12.81 16.51
CA VAL A 234 -11.34 12.80 15.20
C VAL A 234 -10.87 11.61 14.37
N ASN A 235 -11.68 11.09 13.45
CA ASN A 235 -11.22 10.12 12.46
C ASN A 235 -10.60 10.85 11.26
N SER A 236 -9.36 10.53 10.89
CA SER A 236 -8.72 11.17 9.73
C SER A 236 -7.87 10.20 8.93
N SER A 237 -7.49 10.61 7.73
CA SER A 237 -6.63 9.83 6.81
C SER A 237 -5.41 9.26 7.53
N LEU A 238 -5.26 7.94 7.51
CA LEU A 238 -4.13 7.24 8.11
C LEU A 238 -2.82 7.64 7.43
N LYS A 239 -2.85 7.84 6.10
CA LYS A 239 -1.71 8.30 5.31
C LYS A 239 -1.21 9.67 5.78
N SER A 240 -2.13 10.61 6.02
CA SER A 240 -1.80 11.96 6.49
C SER A 240 -1.19 11.94 7.90
N ARG A 241 -1.76 11.13 8.80
CA ARG A 241 -1.24 10.97 10.17
C ARG A 241 0.15 10.36 10.22
N ARG A 242 0.37 9.28 9.47
CA ARG A 242 1.70 8.67 9.36
C ARG A 242 2.72 9.66 8.82
N ARG A 243 2.36 10.47 7.81
CA ARG A 243 3.24 11.53 7.30
C ARG A 243 3.54 12.61 8.34
N TRP A 244 2.54 13.03 9.11
CA TRP A 244 2.74 13.97 10.21
C TRP A 244 3.71 13.39 11.25
N LEU A 245 3.49 12.15 11.70
CA LEU A 245 4.35 11.50 12.67
C LEU A 245 5.78 11.35 12.15
N TRP A 246 5.95 10.98 10.87
CA TRP A 246 7.27 10.90 10.24
C TRP A 246 8.03 12.22 10.33
N ARG A 247 7.37 13.37 10.13
CA ARG A 247 8.03 14.69 10.31
C ARG A 247 8.49 14.90 11.74
N GLN A 248 7.64 14.61 12.73
CA GLN A 248 8.00 14.78 14.15
C GLN A 248 9.24 13.93 14.50
N LEU A 249 9.27 12.68 14.04
CA LEU A 249 10.37 11.76 14.29
C LEU A 249 11.64 12.12 13.50
N ALA A 250 11.52 12.54 12.24
CA ALA A 250 12.64 13.00 11.43
C ALA A 250 13.29 14.27 12.04
N ASP A 251 12.48 15.15 12.62
CA ASP A 251 12.98 16.34 13.31
C ASP A 251 13.77 15.98 14.57
N ALA A 252 13.35 14.94 15.28
CA ALA A 252 14.12 14.37 16.39
C ALA A 252 15.42 13.71 15.90
N ASP A 253 15.37 12.92 14.83
CA ASP A 253 16.58 12.34 14.21
C ASP A 253 17.56 13.41 13.72
N ARG A 254 17.09 14.59 13.28
CA ARG A 254 17.97 15.71 12.91
C ARG A 254 18.69 16.31 14.11
N LYS A 255 18.05 16.34 15.28
CA LYS A 255 18.66 16.82 16.53
C LYS A 255 19.61 15.78 17.12
N ASP A 256 19.27 14.51 16.98
CA ASP A 256 20.04 13.39 17.50
C ASP A 256 19.98 12.19 16.54
N PRO A 257 20.94 12.10 15.59
CA PRO A 257 20.92 11.07 14.54
C PRO A 257 20.98 9.63 15.04
N GLU A 258 21.43 9.40 16.28
CA GLU A 258 21.48 8.05 16.85
C GLU A 258 20.08 7.49 17.15
N LEU A 259 19.08 8.35 17.32
CA LEU A 259 17.68 7.92 17.52
C LEU A 259 17.21 7.06 16.35
N ASN A 260 17.56 7.46 15.12
CA ASN A 260 17.37 6.68 13.91
C ASN A 260 15.91 6.15 13.78
N PHE A 261 14.92 6.98 14.07
CA PHE A 261 13.49 6.65 14.01
C PHE A 261 12.98 6.50 12.58
N THR A 262 13.57 7.21 11.63
CA THR A 262 13.09 7.33 10.26
C THR A 262 14.14 6.91 9.23
N ARG A 263 13.66 6.53 8.04
CA ARG A 263 14.44 6.40 6.80
C ARG A 263 13.67 7.06 5.66
N GLY A 264 14.37 7.30 4.56
CA GLY A 264 13.78 7.85 3.35
C GLY A 264 13.47 9.34 3.46
N ASN A 265 12.39 9.78 2.84
CA ASN A 265 11.99 11.19 2.77
C ASN A 265 10.50 11.36 3.02
N LEU A 266 10.04 12.62 3.07
CA LEU A 266 8.66 12.99 3.39
C LEU A 266 7.58 12.36 2.47
N TYR A 267 7.95 11.99 1.25
CA TYR A 267 7.04 11.41 0.25
C TYR A 267 7.01 9.88 0.33
N GLU A 268 8.10 9.29 0.81
CA GLU A 268 8.28 7.86 1.05
C GLU A 268 8.59 7.63 2.53
N THR A 269 7.59 7.90 3.38
CA THR A 269 7.74 7.81 4.82
C THR A 269 8.08 6.38 5.24
N GLN A 270 9.34 6.12 5.56
CA GLN A 270 9.79 4.86 6.12
C GLN A 270 10.15 5.08 7.59
N PHE A 271 9.68 4.18 8.44
CA PHE A 271 9.99 4.18 9.86
C PHE A 271 10.96 3.02 10.14
N ASN A 272 11.96 3.30 10.98
CA ASN A 272 12.83 2.29 11.59
C ASN A 272 12.31 1.85 12.97
N ILE A 273 11.13 2.32 13.33
CA ILE A 273 10.33 1.86 14.45
C ILE A 273 8.98 1.39 13.91
N GLU A 274 8.32 0.50 14.63
CA GLU A 274 7.01 0.03 14.20
C GLU A 274 5.95 1.08 14.53
N VAL A 275 5.20 1.48 13.51
CA VAL A 275 4.13 2.48 13.61
C VAL A 275 2.86 1.87 13.08
N TYR A 276 1.79 2.01 13.85
CA TYR A 276 0.51 1.40 13.64
C TYR A 276 -0.64 2.42 13.77
N PRO A 277 -1.85 2.11 13.28
CA PRO A 277 -2.16 0.91 12.49
C PRO A 277 -1.46 0.93 11.12
N ASP A 278 -1.13 -0.26 10.61
CA ASP A 278 -0.46 -0.48 9.33
C ASP A 278 -1.28 -1.46 8.47
N THR A 279 -1.32 -1.25 7.16
CA THR A 279 -2.19 -2.05 6.27
C THR A 279 -1.68 -3.47 6.03
N GLN A 280 -0.39 -3.71 6.30
CA GLN A 280 0.30 -4.98 6.08
C GLN A 280 0.56 -5.74 7.38
N ARG A 281 0.79 -5.02 8.49
CA ARG A 281 1.09 -5.59 9.80
C ARG A 281 0.02 -5.24 10.83
N GLY A 282 -0.41 -6.25 11.59
CA GLY A 282 -1.40 -6.07 12.65
C GLY A 282 -0.74 -5.62 13.96
N VAL A 283 -1.46 -4.84 14.76
CA VAL A 283 -1.02 -4.39 16.09
C VAL A 283 -2.00 -4.82 17.17
N ARG A 284 -1.49 -5.12 18.36
CA ARG A 284 -2.34 -5.37 19.54
C ARG A 284 -3.23 -4.16 19.85
N LEU A 285 -4.50 -4.43 20.15
CA LEU A 285 -5.42 -3.40 20.63
C LEU A 285 -5.02 -2.89 22.05
N PRO A 286 -5.39 -1.65 22.42
CA PRO A 286 -5.23 -1.14 23.79
C PRO A 286 -6.11 -1.90 24.79
N LEU A 287 -5.80 -1.87 26.10
CA LEU A 287 -6.50 -2.66 27.13
C LEU A 287 -6.35 -4.18 26.94
N ALA A 288 -5.16 -4.62 26.53
CA ALA A 288 -4.86 -6.05 26.48
C ALA A 288 -4.59 -6.62 27.88
N ARG A 289 -4.99 -7.87 28.13
CA ARG A 289 -4.62 -8.60 29.35
C ARG A 289 -3.09 -8.74 29.46
N GLY A 290 -2.54 -8.62 30.67
CA GLY A 290 -1.10 -8.73 30.94
C GLY A 290 -0.32 -7.45 30.61
N ARG A 291 -1.03 -6.33 30.42
CA ARG A 291 -0.44 -5.01 30.17
C ARG A 291 -1.17 -3.96 30.99
N THR A 292 -0.43 -2.97 31.45
CA THR A 292 -0.95 -1.83 32.20
C THR A 292 -1.04 -0.62 31.28
N MET A 293 -2.18 0.07 31.33
CA MET A 293 -2.29 1.40 30.73
C MET A 293 -1.74 2.43 31.71
N LEU A 294 -0.89 3.35 31.24
CA LEU A 294 -0.41 4.48 32.04
C LEU A 294 -1.09 5.75 31.53
N LEU A 295 -2.01 6.31 32.33
CA LEU A 295 -2.86 7.45 32.01
C LEU A 295 -2.45 8.67 32.86
N ASP A 296 -3.30 9.13 33.78
CA ASP A 296 -2.97 9.99 34.93
C ASP A 296 -2.25 9.20 36.04
N ARG A 297 -2.55 7.91 36.11
CA ARG A 297 -1.93 6.89 36.96
C ARG A 297 -1.97 5.54 36.23
N PRO A 298 -1.29 4.49 36.72
CA PRO A 298 -1.53 3.14 36.23
C PRO A 298 -3.03 2.81 36.35
N LEU A 299 -3.66 2.41 35.24
CA LEU A 299 -5.09 2.10 35.22
C LEU A 299 -5.34 0.81 36.01
N ASP A 300 -6.14 0.93 37.06
CA ASP A 300 -6.50 -0.20 37.92
C ASP A 300 -7.33 -1.23 37.16
N LEU A 301 -7.13 -2.50 37.53
CA LEU A 301 -8.04 -3.57 37.11
C LEU A 301 -9.32 -3.53 37.95
N ILE A 302 -10.46 -3.75 37.31
CA ILE A 302 -11.76 -3.85 37.99
C ILE A 302 -12.22 -5.31 38.06
N THR A 303 -13.00 -5.63 39.10
CA THR A 303 -13.61 -6.96 39.21
C THR A 303 -14.90 -7.02 38.40
N SER A 304 -14.94 -7.92 37.41
CA SER A 304 -16.15 -8.21 36.63
C SER A 304 -16.39 -9.72 36.63
N ARG A 305 -17.51 -10.16 37.21
CA ARG A 305 -17.87 -11.60 37.33
C ARG A 305 -16.76 -12.42 38.00
N GLY A 306 -16.16 -11.88 39.08
CA GLY A 306 -15.10 -12.53 39.84
C GLY A 306 -13.72 -12.57 39.17
N LYS A 307 -13.54 -11.91 38.01
CA LYS A 307 -12.25 -11.82 37.32
C LYS A 307 -11.75 -10.38 37.27
N ALA A 308 -10.45 -10.19 37.43
CA ALA A 308 -9.80 -8.90 37.18
C ALA A 308 -9.77 -8.63 35.67
N VAL A 309 -10.30 -7.50 35.24
CA VAL A 309 -10.36 -7.08 33.83
C VAL A 309 -9.99 -5.61 33.70
N GLN A 310 -9.65 -5.18 32.50
CA GLN A 310 -9.31 -3.80 32.21
C GLN A 310 -10.52 -2.86 32.37
N ASP A 311 -10.30 -1.70 32.99
CA ASP A 311 -11.35 -0.70 33.16
C ASP A 311 -11.56 0.15 31.90
N VAL A 312 -12.36 -0.39 30.97
CA VAL A 312 -12.73 0.36 29.76
C VAL A 312 -13.55 1.62 30.06
N VAL A 313 -14.26 1.68 31.18
CA VAL A 313 -15.06 2.86 31.54
C VAL A 313 -14.14 4.00 31.93
N GLY A 314 -13.22 3.74 32.88
CA GLY A 314 -12.19 4.70 33.28
C GLY A 314 -11.32 5.13 32.10
N TYR A 315 -10.91 4.19 31.24
CA TYR A 315 -10.13 4.53 30.04
C TYR A 315 -10.87 5.47 29.07
N ILE A 316 -12.14 5.18 28.76
CA ILE A 316 -12.92 6.02 27.83
C ILE A 316 -13.27 7.38 28.46
N GLN A 317 -13.52 7.43 29.77
CA GLN A 317 -13.72 8.70 30.50
C GLN A 317 -12.45 9.55 30.44
N TRP A 318 -11.29 8.98 30.76
CA TRP A 318 -10.01 9.66 30.63
C TRP A 318 -9.74 10.10 29.18
N LEU A 319 -10.06 9.25 28.19
CA LEU A 319 -9.97 9.62 26.77
C LEU A 319 -10.94 10.73 26.40
N GLY A 320 -12.06 10.92 27.08
CA GLY A 320 -13.03 11.99 26.83
C GLY A 320 -12.70 13.33 27.50
N ASP A 321 -12.01 13.32 28.64
CA ASP A 321 -11.88 14.46 29.56
C ASP A 321 -10.97 15.61 29.04
N SER A 322 -11.53 16.74 28.63
CA SER A 322 -10.74 17.89 28.15
C SER A 322 -9.70 18.41 29.15
N TYR A 323 -9.86 18.15 30.45
CA TYR A 323 -8.95 18.58 31.53
C TYR A 323 -8.12 17.43 32.11
N ARG A 324 -7.99 16.32 31.38
CA ARG A 324 -7.27 15.13 31.85
C ARG A 324 -5.87 15.46 32.37
N GLN A 325 -5.50 14.77 33.44
CA GLN A 325 -4.13 14.76 33.93
C GLN A 325 -3.34 13.63 33.27
N TYR A 326 -2.02 13.78 33.26
CA TYR A 326 -1.08 12.76 32.80
C TYR A 326 -0.15 12.41 33.96
N ILE A 327 0.19 11.13 34.07
CA ILE A 327 1.29 10.70 34.93
C ILE A 327 2.57 11.45 34.48
N PRO A 328 3.42 11.97 35.39
CA PRO A 328 4.65 12.65 34.97
C PRO A 328 5.51 11.80 34.03
N LYS A 329 6.12 12.40 33.01
CA LYS A 329 6.94 11.65 32.02
C LYS A 329 8.10 10.90 32.68
N GLU A 330 8.68 11.45 33.73
CA GLU A 330 9.75 10.85 34.53
C GLU A 330 9.25 9.57 35.23
N ASP A 331 8.00 9.58 35.67
CA ASP A 331 7.36 8.43 36.30
C ASP A 331 7.02 7.35 35.26
N VAL A 332 6.65 7.74 34.02
CA VAL A 332 6.53 6.78 32.90
C VAL A 332 7.87 6.11 32.62
N TYR A 333 8.93 6.91 32.47
CA TYR A 333 10.27 6.42 32.20
C TYR A 333 10.74 5.46 33.31
N ARG A 334 10.57 5.88 34.58
CA ARG A 334 10.90 5.06 35.76
C ARG A 334 10.09 3.77 35.79
N TYR A 335 8.78 3.84 35.54
CA TYR A 335 7.90 2.66 35.51
C TYR A 335 8.39 1.60 34.51
N VAL A 336 8.82 2.05 33.32
CA VAL A 336 9.39 1.15 32.29
C VAL A 336 10.72 0.58 32.77
N VAL A 337 11.66 1.42 33.18
CA VAL A 337 13.03 1.00 33.57
C VAL A 337 13.01 -0.02 34.72
N GLU A 338 12.20 0.22 35.76
CA GLU A 338 12.09 -0.69 36.92
C GLU A 338 11.55 -2.09 36.56
N ARG A 339 10.86 -2.21 35.42
CA ARG A 339 10.21 -3.45 34.96
C ARG A 339 10.88 -4.04 33.71
N LEU A 340 12.03 -3.49 33.28
CA LEU A 340 12.81 -4.10 32.21
C LEU A 340 13.54 -5.32 32.76
N ASP A 341 13.34 -6.47 32.11
CA ASP A 341 14.14 -7.67 32.37
C ASP A 341 15.50 -7.51 31.68
N VAL A 342 16.41 -6.78 32.32
CA VAL A 342 17.80 -6.62 31.88
C VAL A 342 18.59 -7.85 32.31
N LYS A 343 18.32 -9.00 31.70
CA LYS A 343 19.23 -10.14 31.87
C LYS A 343 20.61 -9.70 31.41
N PRO A 344 21.68 -9.97 32.18
CA PRO A 344 23.03 -9.79 31.69
C PRO A 344 23.10 -10.55 30.38
N VAL A 345 23.35 -9.85 29.28
CA VAL A 345 23.74 -10.52 28.06
C VAL A 345 25.01 -11.23 28.46
N GLU A 346 24.96 -12.56 28.67
CA GLU A 346 26.16 -13.37 28.68
C GLU A 346 26.86 -12.97 27.39
N ILE A 347 27.95 -12.20 27.55
CA ILE A 347 28.86 -11.90 26.47
C ILE A 347 29.43 -13.26 26.16
N LYS A 348 28.74 -14.03 25.33
CA LYS A 348 29.35 -15.12 24.59
C LYS A 348 30.44 -14.40 23.84
N GLU A 349 31.66 -14.50 24.39
CA GLU A 349 32.87 -14.05 23.73
C GLU A 349 32.68 -14.39 22.28
N ARG A 350 32.78 -13.36 21.41
CA ARG A 350 32.90 -13.61 19.99
C ARG A 350 34.08 -14.57 19.88
N LYS A 351 33.80 -15.88 19.73
CA LYS A 351 34.80 -16.85 19.33
C LYS A 351 35.45 -16.21 18.11
N GLN A 352 36.71 -15.84 18.25
CA GLN A 352 37.53 -15.42 17.14
C GLN A 352 37.26 -16.44 16.04
N GLN A 353 36.68 -15.98 14.94
CA GLN A 353 36.48 -16.82 13.77
C GLN A 353 37.87 -17.18 13.28
N LYS A 354 38.37 -18.33 13.74
CA LYS A 354 39.34 -19.09 12.97
C LYS A 354 38.70 -19.35 11.62
N THR A 355 39.40 -18.90 10.59
CA THR A 355 39.23 -19.25 9.19
C THR A 355 38.94 -20.74 9.05
N ALA A 356 37.67 -21.07 8.81
CA ALA A 356 37.23 -22.41 8.47
C ALA A 356 36.08 -22.30 7.45
N VAL A 357 36.45 -22.60 6.21
CA VAL A 357 35.65 -23.11 5.08
C VAL A 357 34.14 -22.87 5.16
N GLN A 358 33.67 -21.97 4.29
CA GLN A 358 32.27 -21.68 4.02
C GLN A 358 31.47 -22.96 3.75
N LYS A 359 30.60 -23.34 4.68
CA LYS A 359 29.46 -24.22 4.40
C LYS A 359 28.23 -23.35 4.13
N ALA A 360 27.64 -23.62 2.97
CA ALA A 360 26.54 -22.88 2.34
C ALA A 360 25.37 -22.59 3.30
N THR A 361 25.03 -21.31 3.39
CA THR A 361 23.82 -20.79 4.00
C THR A 361 22.60 -21.27 3.20
N LYS A 362 21.60 -21.84 3.87
CA LYS A 362 20.28 -22.12 3.28
C LYS A 362 19.70 -20.84 2.65
N PRO A 363 19.15 -20.89 1.43
CA PRO A 363 18.67 -19.70 0.74
C PRO A 363 17.40 -19.18 1.41
N GLN A 364 17.39 -17.88 1.70
CA GLN A 364 16.17 -17.12 2.00
C GLN A 364 15.17 -17.30 0.85
N LYS A 365 13.93 -17.66 1.20
CA LYS A 365 12.80 -17.78 0.28
C LYS A 365 12.46 -16.39 -0.26
N GLN A 366 13.11 -15.97 -1.35
CA GLN A 366 12.78 -14.72 -2.06
C GLN A 366 11.49 -14.92 -2.87
N GLU A 367 10.51 -14.05 -2.63
CA GLU A 367 9.23 -14.02 -3.35
C GLU A 367 9.44 -13.85 -4.87
N LYS A 368 8.81 -14.72 -5.67
CA LYS A 368 8.72 -14.58 -7.13
C LYS A 368 8.06 -13.25 -7.50
N ARG A 369 8.85 -12.24 -7.85
CA ARG A 369 8.33 -10.97 -8.39
C ARG A 369 7.91 -11.17 -9.86
N SER A 370 6.65 -10.87 -10.15
CA SER A 370 6.10 -10.87 -11.52
C SER A 370 6.80 -9.82 -12.40
N LEU A 371 7.33 -10.25 -13.55
CA LEU A 371 8.14 -9.46 -14.50
C LEU A 371 7.32 -8.56 -15.45
N LYS A 372 5.99 -8.48 -15.30
CA LYS A 372 5.11 -7.75 -16.25
C LYS A 372 5.46 -6.25 -16.28
N GLY A 373 6.06 -5.78 -17.39
CA GLY A 373 6.44 -4.38 -17.64
C GLY A 373 7.86 -3.96 -17.20
N LYS A 374 8.68 -4.90 -16.70
CA LYS A 374 10.03 -4.61 -16.16
C LYS A 374 11.17 -5.31 -16.92
N THR A 375 10.85 -6.05 -17.98
CA THR A 375 11.76 -6.99 -18.64
C THR A 375 12.96 -6.34 -19.32
N ARG A 376 12.77 -5.22 -20.05
CA ARG A 376 13.87 -4.48 -20.71
C ARG A 376 14.95 -4.04 -19.72
N GLY A 377 14.54 -3.32 -18.67
CA GLY A 377 15.45 -2.79 -17.67
C GLY A 377 16.09 -3.87 -16.78
N ALA A 378 15.39 -4.99 -16.56
CA ALA A 378 15.96 -6.14 -15.87
C ALA A 378 17.10 -6.78 -16.69
N ILE A 379 16.90 -6.97 -18.01
CA ILE A 379 17.91 -7.48 -18.93
C ILE A 379 19.15 -6.56 -18.95
N VAL A 380 18.95 -5.27 -19.22
CA VAL A 380 20.05 -4.28 -19.27
C VAL A 380 20.77 -4.19 -17.91
N GLY A 381 20.01 -4.06 -16.81
CA GLY A 381 20.58 -3.94 -15.47
C GLY A 381 21.38 -5.17 -15.04
N PHE A 382 20.98 -6.37 -15.45
CA PHE A 382 21.71 -7.60 -15.16
C PHE A 382 22.98 -7.72 -16.00
N TRP A 383 22.89 -7.60 -17.32
CA TRP A 383 24.01 -7.86 -18.23
C TRP A 383 25.04 -6.72 -18.29
N GLU A 384 24.64 -5.44 -18.16
CA GLU A 384 25.61 -4.32 -18.14
C GLU A 384 26.20 -4.04 -16.75
N ASN A 385 25.42 -4.26 -15.68
CA ASN A 385 25.77 -3.76 -14.35
C ASN A 385 25.90 -4.87 -13.28
N GLY A 386 25.73 -6.14 -13.66
CA GLY A 386 25.82 -7.27 -12.71
C GLY A 386 24.75 -7.26 -11.62
N LYS A 387 23.63 -6.52 -11.79
CA LYS A 387 22.64 -6.33 -10.73
C LYS A 387 21.78 -7.58 -10.53
N SER A 388 22.19 -8.45 -9.63
CA SER A 388 21.47 -9.68 -9.24
C SER A 388 20.10 -9.45 -8.60
N GLU A 389 19.73 -8.21 -8.27
CA GLU A 389 18.41 -7.88 -7.71
C GLU A 389 17.23 -8.10 -8.68
N TYR A 390 17.49 -8.24 -9.98
CA TYR A 390 16.46 -8.41 -11.01
C TYR A 390 16.15 -9.88 -11.35
N PHE A 391 17.11 -10.78 -11.17
CA PHE A 391 16.97 -12.21 -11.46
C PHE A 391 17.49 -13.04 -10.29
N ILE A 392 16.70 -14.03 -9.86
CA ILE A 392 17.01 -14.89 -8.72
C ILE A 392 18.35 -15.63 -8.92
N HIS A 393 18.70 -15.96 -10.18
CA HIS A 393 19.95 -16.61 -10.57
C HIS A 393 20.23 -16.43 -12.07
N LEU A 394 21.45 -16.72 -12.51
CA LEU A 394 21.92 -16.62 -13.91
C LEU A 394 20.96 -17.29 -14.92
N ASN A 395 20.49 -18.52 -14.65
CA ASN A 395 19.60 -19.22 -15.58
C ASN A 395 18.26 -18.50 -15.83
N ALA A 396 17.78 -17.70 -14.86
CA ALA A 396 16.55 -16.93 -15.02
C ALA A 396 16.77 -15.74 -15.97
N ALA A 397 17.96 -15.13 -15.91
CA ALA A 397 18.38 -14.10 -16.86
C ALA A 397 18.52 -14.70 -18.26
N ILE A 398 19.25 -15.82 -18.40
CA ILE A 398 19.42 -16.55 -19.67
C ILE A 398 18.06 -16.88 -20.31
N ASN A 399 17.15 -17.51 -19.57
CA ASN A 399 15.82 -17.85 -20.09
C ASN A 399 15.02 -16.63 -20.54
N THR A 400 15.07 -15.54 -19.77
CA THR A 400 14.32 -14.31 -20.10
C THR A 400 14.89 -13.60 -21.33
N THR A 401 16.22 -13.55 -21.45
CA THR A 401 16.92 -12.96 -22.60
C THR A 401 16.70 -13.78 -23.87
N LEU A 402 16.77 -15.12 -23.79
CA LEU A 402 16.50 -15.99 -24.93
C LEU A 402 15.05 -15.87 -25.42
N GLN A 403 14.06 -15.74 -24.52
CA GLN A 403 12.67 -15.48 -24.94
C GLN A 403 12.50 -14.15 -25.68
N ALA A 404 13.26 -13.12 -25.28
CA ALA A 404 13.28 -11.84 -25.97
C ALA A 404 13.90 -11.96 -27.37
N MET A 405 15.06 -12.62 -27.49
CA MET A 405 15.74 -12.83 -28.77
C MET A 405 14.94 -13.70 -29.73
N HIS A 406 14.21 -14.70 -29.23
CA HIS A 406 13.28 -15.47 -30.04
C HIS A 406 12.17 -14.57 -30.63
N ALA A 407 11.65 -13.64 -29.82
CA ALA A 407 10.66 -12.68 -30.28
C ALA A 407 11.23 -11.64 -31.25
N GLU A 408 12.53 -11.35 -31.19
CA GLU A 408 13.26 -10.52 -32.17
C GLU A 408 13.51 -11.22 -33.49
N GLY A 409 13.28 -12.54 -33.56
CA GLY A 409 13.47 -13.33 -34.77
C GLY A 409 14.91 -13.81 -34.97
N LEU A 410 15.73 -13.87 -33.92
CA LEU A 410 17.06 -14.47 -34.01
C LEU A 410 16.95 -15.99 -34.23
N ALA A 411 17.95 -16.57 -34.89
CA ALA A 411 18.12 -18.02 -34.92
C ALA A 411 18.55 -18.53 -33.53
N GLU A 412 18.26 -19.80 -33.25
CA GLU A 412 18.55 -20.41 -31.96
C GLU A 412 20.05 -20.33 -31.60
N GLU A 413 20.90 -20.69 -32.55
CA GLU A 413 22.37 -20.73 -32.39
C GLU A 413 22.94 -19.33 -32.16
N ASP A 414 22.51 -18.35 -32.98
CA ASP A 414 22.90 -16.94 -32.82
C ASP A 414 22.51 -16.38 -31.45
N ALA A 415 21.30 -16.70 -30.97
CA ALA A 415 20.82 -16.24 -29.67
C ALA A 415 21.64 -16.83 -28.51
N VAL A 416 22.09 -18.08 -28.63
CA VAL A 416 22.99 -18.70 -27.65
C VAL A 416 24.34 -18.01 -27.65
N ASP A 417 24.92 -17.74 -28.82
CA ASP A 417 26.22 -17.08 -28.91
C ASP A 417 26.19 -15.64 -28.38
N VAL A 418 25.13 -14.89 -28.67
CA VAL A 418 24.94 -13.55 -28.08
C VAL A 418 24.82 -13.63 -26.56
N VAL A 419 24.02 -14.56 -26.02
CA VAL A 419 23.94 -14.74 -24.55
C VAL A 419 25.30 -15.13 -23.96
N MET A 420 26.08 -15.97 -24.63
CA MET A 420 27.41 -16.35 -24.14
C MET A 420 28.38 -15.18 -24.15
N SER A 421 28.37 -14.32 -25.18
CA SER A 421 29.14 -13.07 -25.14
C SER A 421 28.75 -12.19 -23.95
N TYR A 422 27.45 -12.17 -23.59
CA TYR A 422 26.99 -11.37 -22.45
C TYR A 422 27.44 -11.97 -21.11
N VAL A 423 27.50 -13.31 -21.03
CA VAL A 423 28.04 -14.04 -19.87
C VAL A 423 29.52 -13.76 -19.67
N GLU A 424 30.30 -13.73 -20.76
CA GLU A 424 31.74 -13.43 -20.72
C GLU A 424 32.01 -11.96 -20.33
N ASP A 425 31.17 -11.04 -20.81
CA ASP A 425 31.24 -9.60 -20.52
C ASP A 425 30.70 -9.20 -19.13
N LEU A 426 30.20 -10.13 -18.32
CA LEU A 426 29.58 -9.79 -17.03
C LEU A 426 30.61 -9.14 -16.09
N PRO A 427 30.35 -7.92 -15.58
CA PRO A 427 31.31 -7.20 -14.73
C PRO A 427 31.43 -7.78 -13.32
N ASP A 428 30.38 -8.48 -12.84
CA ASP A 428 30.36 -9.12 -11.53
C ASP A 428 30.24 -10.64 -11.67
N LYS A 429 31.36 -11.35 -11.50
CA LYS A 429 31.41 -12.81 -11.54
C LYS A 429 30.85 -13.49 -10.28
N THR A 430 30.53 -12.73 -9.22
CA THR A 430 29.94 -13.28 -7.98
C THR A 430 28.46 -13.64 -8.14
N VAL A 431 27.83 -13.23 -9.25
CA VAL A 431 26.41 -13.48 -9.57
C VAL A 431 26.10 -14.98 -9.74
N SER A 432 27.10 -15.79 -10.08
CA SER A 432 26.97 -17.25 -10.16
C SER A 432 28.32 -17.93 -10.05
N SER A 433 28.43 -18.92 -9.15
CA SER A 433 29.62 -19.77 -9.04
C SER A 433 29.91 -20.63 -10.27
N ARG A 434 29.00 -20.65 -11.26
CA ARG A 434 29.17 -21.37 -12.54
C ARG A 434 29.86 -20.52 -13.61
N LEU A 435 30.11 -19.24 -13.37
CA LEU A 435 30.84 -18.39 -14.32
C LEU A 435 32.30 -18.82 -14.48
N ASP A 436 32.81 -19.67 -13.58
CA ASP A 436 34.11 -20.34 -13.70
C ASP A 436 34.08 -21.60 -14.59
N ASP A 437 32.88 -22.06 -15.00
CA ASP A 437 32.65 -23.21 -15.90
C ASP A 437 31.75 -22.79 -17.07
N LEU A 438 32.30 -21.96 -17.97
CA LEU A 438 31.62 -21.48 -19.17
C LEU A 438 31.07 -22.60 -20.07
N PRO A 439 31.75 -23.76 -20.25
CA PRO A 439 31.18 -24.89 -20.99
C PRO A 439 29.85 -25.38 -20.41
N GLU A 440 29.71 -25.47 -19.09
CA GLU A 440 28.44 -25.86 -18.47
C GLU A 440 27.37 -24.78 -18.62
N VAL A 441 27.73 -23.50 -18.54
CA VAL A 441 26.80 -22.39 -18.80
C VAL A 441 26.28 -22.44 -20.25
N ARG A 442 27.16 -22.70 -21.23
CA ARG A 442 26.79 -22.87 -22.65
C ARG A 442 25.81 -24.03 -22.83
N ARG A 443 26.07 -25.20 -22.24
CA ARG A 443 25.13 -26.34 -22.28
C ARG A 443 23.75 -25.99 -21.72
N VAL A 444 23.71 -25.19 -20.64
CA VAL A 444 22.44 -24.72 -20.05
C VAL A 444 21.71 -23.74 -20.97
N ALA A 445 22.45 -22.82 -21.61
CA ALA A 445 21.90 -21.89 -22.59
C ALA A 445 21.31 -22.64 -23.80
N GLU A 446 22.05 -23.58 -24.39
CA GLU A 446 21.59 -24.42 -25.52
C GLU A 446 20.35 -25.25 -25.15
N ARG A 447 20.33 -25.87 -23.97
CA ARG A 447 19.15 -26.64 -23.52
C ARG A 447 17.93 -25.74 -23.33
N THR A 448 18.15 -24.53 -22.84
CA THR A 448 17.08 -23.54 -22.61
C THR A 448 16.58 -22.98 -23.95
N ALA A 449 17.48 -22.70 -24.90
CA ALA A 449 17.18 -22.22 -26.24
C ALA A 449 16.33 -23.24 -27.01
N ARG A 450 16.75 -24.51 -27.09
CA ARG A 450 15.96 -25.62 -27.68
C ARG A 450 14.54 -25.67 -27.15
N LYS A 451 14.37 -25.54 -25.83
CA LYS A 451 13.04 -25.53 -25.20
C LYS A 451 12.20 -24.32 -25.65
N ILE A 452 12.80 -23.14 -25.78
CA ILE A 452 12.11 -21.92 -26.19
C ILE A 452 11.74 -21.97 -27.68
N TRP A 453 12.66 -22.38 -28.55
CA TRP A 453 12.44 -22.44 -30.01
C TRP A 453 11.51 -23.58 -30.43
N SER A 454 11.37 -24.63 -29.61
CA SER A 454 10.35 -25.68 -29.81
C SER A 454 8.91 -25.20 -29.53
N SER A 455 8.71 -23.98 -29.02
CA SER A 455 7.41 -23.43 -28.64
C SER A 455 7.09 -22.16 -29.43
N PRO A 456 5.82 -21.87 -29.77
CA PRO A 456 5.47 -20.63 -30.44
C PRO A 456 5.77 -19.40 -29.56
N ILE A 457 6.18 -18.29 -30.19
CA ILE A 457 6.45 -17.02 -29.49
C ILE A 457 5.18 -16.55 -28.77
N PRO A 458 5.21 -16.39 -27.42
CA PRO A 458 4.05 -15.91 -26.68
C PRO A 458 3.63 -14.51 -27.14
N VAL A 459 2.32 -14.26 -27.26
CA VAL A 459 1.76 -12.96 -27.70
C VAL A 459 2.33 -11.77 -26.91
N LYS A 460 2.61 -11.96 -25.61
CA LYS A 460 3.20 -10.92 -24.74
C LYS A 460 4.61 -10.51 -25.18
N TRP A 461 5.41 -11.46 -25.67
CA TRP A 461 6.76 -11.20 -26.14
C TRP A 461 6.78 -10.55 -27.50
N ARG A 462 5.90 -10.99 -28.42
CA ARG A 462 5.70 -10.33 -29.72
C ARG A 462 5.36 -8.85 -29.56
N LYS A 463 4.34 -8.52 -28.75
CA LYS A 463 3.97 -7.12 -28.45
C LYS A 463 5.07 -6.32 -27.74
N SER A 464 5.89 -6.98 -26.93
CA SER A 464 7.01 -6.31 -26.25
C SER A 464 8.13 -6.00 -27.24
N GLN A 465 8.40 -6.91 -28.18
CA GLN A 465 9.41 -6.74 -29.21
C GLN A 465 9.00 -5.71 -30.26
N GLU A 466 7.76 -5.73 -30.76
CA GLU A 466 7.24 -4.72 -31.70
C GLU A 466 7.51 -3.32 -31.14
N ARG A 467 7.11 -3.11 -29.88
CA ARG A 467 7.32 -1.85 -29.17
C ARG A 467 8.80 -1.50 -28.93
N TRP A 468 9.66 -2.50 -28.72
CA TRP A 468 11.10 -2.27 -28.56
C TRP A 468 11.75 -1.89 -29.88
N SER A 469 11.31 -2.52 -30.97
CA SER A 469 11.73 -2.18 -32.33
C SER A 469 11.33 -0.75 -32.70
N ASP A 470 10.11 -0.31 -32.35
CA ASP A 470 9.63 1.06 -32.62
C ASP A 470 10.53 2.15 -32.00
N ILE A 471 11.17 1.85 -30.87
CA ILE A 471 12.10 2.77 -30.19
C ILE A 471 13.57 2.49 -30.54
N GLY A 472 13.82 1.59 -31.49
CA GLY A 472 15.15 1.20 -31.95
C GLY A 472 15.99 0.42 -30.92
N PHE A 473 15.34 -0.25 -29.96
CA PHE A 473 15.98 -1.11 -28.96
C PHE A 473 15.98 -2.56 -29.44
N ARG A 474 17.15 -3.22 -29.36
CA ARG A 474 17.34 -4.64 -29.67
C ARG A 474 18.10 -5.32 -28.52
N VAL A 475 17.49 -6.34 -27.92
CA VAL A 475 18.13 -7.19 -26.90
C VAL A 475 19.36 -7.89 -27.45
N SER A 476 19.38 -8.20 -28.74
CA SER A 476 20.54 -8.78 -29.43
C SER A 476 21.74 -7.83 -29.59
N ASP A 477 21.55 -6.51 -29.49
CA ASP A 477 22.62 -5.52 -29.72
C ASP A 477 22.74 -4.52 -28.55
N LYS A 478 23.77 -4.69 -27.72
CA LYS A 478 24.08 -3.81 -26.57
C LYS A 478 24.23 -2.33 -26.98
N ASN A 479 24.63 -2.02 -28.23
CA ASN A 479 24.77 -0.62 -28.68
C ASN A 479 23.42 0.10 -28.77
N THR A 480 22.33 -0.64 -28.92
CA THR A 480 20.97 -0.08 -28.92
C THR A 480 20.41 0.14 -27.51
N TRP A 481 21.09 -0.34 -26.47
CA TRP A 481 20.61 -0.25 -25.09
C TRP A 481 20.75 1.17 -24.53
N ASN A 482 21.66 1.95 -25.11
CA ASN A 482 21.83 3.38 -24.86
C ASN A 482 21.30 4.18 -26.04
N VAL A 483 20.20 4.90 -25.85
CA VAL A 483 19.66 5.82 -26.86
C VAL A 483 20.64 6.99 -27.02
N SER A 484 21.50 6.90 -28.03
CA SER A 484 22.62 7.82 -28.24
C SER A 484 22.16 9.25 -28.58
N GLN A 485 23.01 10.24 -28.24
CA GLN A 485 22.78 11.68 -28.37
C GLN A 485 22.43 12.17 -29.78
N LYS A 486 22.77 11.42 -30.84
CA LYS A 486 22.53 11.83 -32.23
C LYS A 486 21.06 11.84 -32.66
N LYS A 487 20.13 11.20 -31.93
CA LYS A 487 18.72 11.07 -32.34
C LYS A 487 17.78 12.18 -31.81
N TYR A 488 18.28 13.15 -31.04
CA TYR A 488 17.46 14.24 -30.47
C TYR A 488 17.26 15.41 -31.43
N GLU A 489 18.13 15.54 -32.44
CA GLU A 489 18.15 16.62 -33.43
C GLU A 489 17.09 16.44 -34.54
N ASP A 490 16.52 15.24 -34.69
CA ASP A 490 15.56 14.91 -35.77
C ASP A 490 14.09 15.24 -35.45
N VAL A 491 13.78 15.84 -34.28
CA VAL A 491 12.39 16.14 -33.91
C VAL A 491 11.97 17.47 -34.52
N VAL A 492 11.19 17.41 -35.60
CA VAL A 492 10.57 18.59 -36.20
C VAL A 492 9.40 19.06 -35.32
N VAL A 493 9.51 20.27 -34.77
CA VAL A 493 8.48 20.88 -33.91
C VAL A 493 7.44 21.58 -34.79
N ASP A 494 6.57 20.78 -35.40
CA ASP A 494 5.51 21.23 -36.30
C ASP A 494 4.16 21.39 -35.58
N CYS A 495 4.08 22.38 -34.69
CA CYS A 495 2.84 22.76 -34.01
C CYS A 495 2.81 24.27 -33.76
N PRO A 496 1.62 24.88 -33.55
CA PRO A 496 1.47 26.33 -33.34
C PRO A 496 2.34 26.87 -32.20
N GLU A 497 2.67 28.15 -32.28
CA GLU A 497 3.37 28.83 -31.19
C GLU A 497 2.46 28.90 -29.94
N LEU A 498 3.04 28.62 -28.78
CA LEU A 498 2.29 28.60 -27.53
C LEU A 498 2.42 29.94 -26.83
N GLU A 499 1.32 30.67 -26.75
CA GLU A 499 1.21 31.83 -25.87
C GLU A 499 0.85 31.41 -24.45
N PHE A 500 1.38 32.07 -23.43
CA PHE A 500 0.97 31.85 -22.04
C PHE A 500 0.03 32.96 -21.58
N THR A 501 -0.94 32.62 -20.73
CA THR A 501 -1.76 33.59 -20.01
C THR A 501 -0.93 34.37 -18.99
N GLU A 502 -1.39 35.54 -18.55
CA GLU A 502 -0.67 36.35 -17.56
C GLU A 502 -0.44 35.62 -16.22
N VAL A 503 -1.35 34.71 -15.85
CA VAL A 503 -1.21 33.85 -14.67
C VAL A 503 -0.07 32.86 -14.85
N GLU A 504 0.00 32.21 -16.02
CA GLU A 504 1.06 31.25 -16.38
C GLU A 504 2.42 31.94 -16.50
N LYS A 505 2.48 33.13 -17.11
CA LYS A 505 3.69 33.96 -17.17
C LYS A 505 4.17 34.32 -15.77
N SER A 506 3.27 34.78 -14.89
CA SER A 506 3.60 35.11 -13.50
C SER A 506 4.15 33.90 -12.74
N GLN A 507 3.60 32.71 -12.98
CA GLN A 507 4.06 31.46 -12.39
C GLN A 507 5.46 31.07 -12.88
N LEU A 508 5.72 31.18 -14.20
CA LEU A 508 7.04 30.96 -14.79
C LEU A 508 8.09 31.91 -14.22
N ILE A 509 7.75 33.20 -14.10
CA ILE A 509 8.65 34.22 -13.57
C ILE A 509 8.97 33.96 -12.09
N ARG A 510 7.97 33.58 -11.29
CA ARG A 510 8.14 33.37 -9.85
C ARG A 510 8.94 32.11 -9.52
N GLU A 511 8.72 31.03 -10.28
CA GLU A 511 9.20 29.69 -9.89
C GLU A 511 10.23 29.11 -10.86
N MET A 512 10.08 29.30 -12.17
CA MET A 512 10.99 28.74 -13.19
C MET A 512 12.21 29.64 -13.46
N ALA A 513 12.01 30.95 -13.58
CA ALA A 513 13.10 31.87 -13.90
C ALA A 513 14.24 31.85 -12.86
N PRO A 514 13.97 31.83 -11.53
CA PRO A 514 15.03 31.71 -10.53
C PRO A 514 15.84 30.42 -10.64
N LEU A 515 15.23 29.34 -11.14
CA LEU A 515 15.90 28.04 -11.35
C LEU A 515 16.86 28.09 -12.55
N LEU A 516 16.41 28.65 -13.67
CA LEU A 516 17.14 28.62 -14.94
C LEU A 516 18.21 29.71 -15.07
N VAL A 517 17.90 30.94 -14.65
CA VAL A 517 18.81 32.09 -14.80
C VAL A 517 19.35 32.64 -13.47
N GLY A 518 18.82 32.15 -12.34
CA GLY A 518 19.20 32.58 -10.99
C GLY A 518 18.40 33.79 -10.49
N ARG A 519 18.23 33.90 -9.16
CA ARG A 519 17.37 34.92 -8.51
C ARG A 519 17.63 36.36 -8.94
N LYS A 520 18.90 36.73 -9.14
CA LYS A 520 19.27 38.10 -9.54
C LYS A 520 18.89 38.41 -11.00
N GLN A 521 19.02 37.44 -11.91
CA GLN A 521 18.69 37.65 -13.32
C GLN A 521 17.19 37.45 -13.60
N ALA A 522 16.50 36.66 -12.78
CA ALA A 522 15.06 36.41 -12.90
C ALA A 522 14.19 37.69 -12.75
N GLN A 523 14.75 38.80 -12.26
CA GLN A 523 14.08 40.09 -12.17
C GLN A 523 14.15 40.92 -13.46
N LYS A 524 15.00 40.54 -14.43
CA LYS A 524 15.14 41.26 -15.70
C LYS A 524 14.13 40.75 -16.72
N GLN A 525 13.39 41.66 -17.36
CA GLN A 525 12.36 41.32 -18.35
C GLN A 525 12.90 40.44 -19.48
N GLU A 526 14.04 40.80 -20.07
CA GLU A 526 14.68 40.04 -21.14
C GLU A 526 14.91 38.56 -20.77
N LYS A 527 15.28 38.29 -19.51
CA LYS A 527 15.52 36.93 -19.01
C LYS A 527 14.24 36.20 -18.62
N GLN A 528 13.19 36.92 -18.25
CA GLN A 528 11.86 36.36 -18.07
C GLN A 528 11.29 35.89 -19.41
N ASP A 529 11.36 36.74 -20.44
CA ASP A 529 10.87 36.43 -21.79
C ASP A 529 11.60 35.23 -22.39
N GLU A 530 12.91 35.13 -22.18
CA GLU A 530 13.71 34.00 -22.61
C GLU A 530 13.30 32.68 -21.94
N VAL A 531 13.02 32.69 -20.64
CA VAL A 531 12.52 31.51 -19.92
C VAL A 531 11.14 31.11 -20.42
N ILE A 532 10.27 32.09 -20.69
CA ILE A 532 8.93 31.86 -21.24
C ILE A 532 9.04 31.17 -22.61
N ARG A 533 9.86 31.70 -23.53
CA ARG A 533 10.08 31.09 -24.85
C ARG A 533 10.67 29.68 -24.75
N ALA A 534 11.62 29.47 -23.85
CA ALA A 534 12.23 28.15 -23.64
C ALA A 534 11.20 27.10 -23.17
N VAL A 535 10.30 27.46 -22.25
CA VAL A 535 9.26 26.54 -21.78
C VAL A 535 8.18 26.31 -22.85
N ALA A 536 7.78 27.35 -23.61
CA ALA A 536 6.88 27.20 -24.74
C ALA A 536 7.43 26.20 -25.77
N TYR A 537 8.71 26.36 -26.13
CA TYR A 537 9.38 25.46 -27.07
C TYR A 537 9.43 24.02 -26.54
N LEU A 538 9.74 23.81 -25.26
CA LEU A 538 9.74 22.46 -24.70
C LEU A 538 8.35 21.81 -24.77
N LEU A 539 7.27 22.52 -24.44
CA LEU A 539 5.92 21.96 -24.48
C LEU A 539 5.54 21.53 -25.91
N ARG A 540 5.90 22.35 -26.89
CA ARG A 540 5.77 22.03 -28.32
C ARG A 540 6.62 20.80 -28.70
N TYR A 541 7.88 20.75 -28.26
CA TYR A 541 8.77 19.61 -28.47
C TYR A 541 8.19 18.32 -27.86
N VAL A 542 7.65 18.37 -26.64
CA VAL A 542 7.03 17.22 -25.98
C VAL A 542 5.78 16.73 -26.71
N LEU A 543 5.03 17.64 -27.35
CA LEU A 543 3.88 17.27 -28.17
C LEU A 543 4.31 16.50 -29.43
N CYS A 544 5.31 17.02 -30.15
CA CYS A 544 5.81 16.43 -31.40
C CYS A 544 6.71 15.21 -31.17
N CYS A 545 7.28 15.05 -29.97
CA CYS A 545 8.17 13.94 -29.63
C CYS A 545 7.39 12.73 -29.11
N GLN A 546 7.23 11.72 -29.96
CA GLN A 546 6.65 10.42 -29.55
C GLN A 546 7.66 9.52 -28.79
N ARG A 547 8.92 9.94 -28.70
CA ARG A 547 10.04 9.14 -28.16
C ARG A 547 10.28 9.43 -26.66
N GLU A 548 11.17 8.67 -26.04
CA GLU A 548 11.63 8.96 -24.67
C GLU A 548 12.57 10.19 -24.67
N ILE A 549 12.34 11.15 -23.76
CA ILE A 549 13.20 12.31 -23.54
C ILE A 549 14.00 12.07 -22.25
N PRO A 550 15.32 11.84 -22.32
CA PRO A 550 16.15 11.79 -21.13
C PRO A 550 16.27 13.17 -20.50
N VAL A 551 16.41 13.18 -19.17
CA VAL A 551 16.67 14.41 -18.41
C VAL A 551 17.91 15.14 -18.93
N THR A 552 18.93 14.37 -19.33
CA THR A 552 20.19 14.88 -19.90
C THR A 552 20.07 15.48 -21.30
N ALA A 553 18.95 15.29 -22.00
CA ALA A 553 18.73 15.88 -23.33
C ALA A 553 18.23 17.33 -23.25
N LEU A 554 17.73 17.79 -22.09
CA LEU A 554 17.19 19.15 -21.93
C LEU A 554 18.15 20.27 -22.34
N PRO A 555 19.46 20.23 -22.02
CA PRO A 555 20.38 21.27 -22.46
C PRO A 555 20.50 21.35 -23.97
N HIS A 556 20.36 20.22 -24.67
CA HIS A 556 20.42 20.14 -26.13
C HIS A 556 19.13 20.65 -26.76
N ILE A 557 17.97 20.23 -26.24
CA ILE A 557 16.65 20.68 -26.69
C ILE A 557 16.51 22.20 -26.52
N LEU A 558 17.11 22.76 -25.47
CA LEU A 558 17.02 24.19 -25.15
C LEU A 558 18.30 24.97 -25.50
N THR A 559 19.13 24.45 -26.41
CA THR A 559 20.44 25.07 -26.75
C THR A 559 20.30 26.50 -27.26
N ASP A 560 19.24 26.78 -28.03
CA ASP A 560 19.02 28.09 -28.66
C ASP A 560 18.52 29.16 -27.67
N PHE A 561 18.22 28.75 -26.43
CA PHE A 561 17.85 29.63 -25.34
C PHE A 561 19.07 29.78 -24.42
N GLN A 562 19.41 31.00 -23.99
CA GLN A 562 20.55 31.27 -23.09
C GLN A 562 20.25 30.85 -21.63
N VAL A 563 19.58 29.71 -21.45
CA VAL A 563 19.24 29.11 -20.16
C VAL A 563 20.35 28.15 -19.70
N LYS A 564 20.81 28.30 -18.45
CA LYS A 564 21.94 27.50 -17.94
C LYS A 564 21.46 26.19 -17.30
N MET A 565 21.35 25.14 -18.11
CA MET A 565 20.87 23.80 -17.67
C MET A 565 21.96 22.73 -17.51
N LYS A 566 23.19 23.09 -17.14
CA LYS A 566 24.32 22.13 -17.09
C LYS A 566 24.23 21.06 -15.98
N SER A 567 23.53 21.32 -14.88
CA SER A 567 23.45 20.39 -13.74
C SER A 567 22.22 19.48 -13.83
N HIS A 568 22.40 18.18 -13.60
CA HIS A 568 21.34 17.19 -13.56
C HIS A 568 20.20 17.54 -12.57
N ASP A 569 20.52 18.14 -11.42
CA ASP A 569 19.52 18.55 -10.44
C ASP A 569 18.60 19.64 -10.97
N LYS A 570 19.13 20.61 -11.70
CA LYS A 570 18.32 21.66 -12.36
C LYS A 570 17.46 21.09 -13.46
N GLN A 571 18.00 20.18 -14.27
CA GLN A 571 17.26 19.47 -15.32
C GLN A 571 16.06 18.70 -14.74
N THR A 572 16.30 17.99 -13.64
CA THR A 572 15.26 17.25 -12.92
C THR A 572 14.23 18.19 -12.31
N GLN A 573 14.65 19.28 -11.66
CA GLN A 573 13.74 20.27 -11.07
C GLN A 573 12.88 20.97 -12.12
N PHE A 574 13.43 21.24 -13.30
CA PHE A 574 12.72 21.86 -14.41
C PHE A 574 11.55 20.99 -14.90
N LEU A 575 11.80 19.72 -15.25
CA LEU A 575 10.75 18.79 -15.66
C LEU A 575 9.75 18.50 -14.54
N ARG A 576 10.24 18.50 -13.29
CA ARG A 576 9.39 18.33 -12.11
C ARG A 576 8.39 19.47 -11.97
N LEU A 577 8.80 20.73 -12.09
CA LEU A 577 7.89 21.88 -12.01
C LEU A 577 6.79 21.81 -13.07
N LEU A 578 7.15 21.50 -14.32
CA LEU A 578 6.17 21.35 -15.41
C LEU A 578 5.19 20.19 -15.15
N THR A 579 5.64 19.12 -14.50
CA THR A 579 4.78 18.02 -14.10
C THR A 579 3.88 18.38 -12.91
N GLU A 580 4.40 19.15 -11.95
CA GLU A 580 3.66 19.66 -10.78
C GLU A 580 2.54 20.62 -11.19
N TRP A 581 2.75 21.38 -12.26
CA TRP A 581 1.78 22.35 -12.78
C TRP A 581 0.75 21.76 -13.73
N ASP A 582 0.73 20.45 -13.96
CA ASP A 582 -0.14 19.82 -14.96
C ASP A 582 0.21 20.19 -16.42
N TRP A 583 1.39 20.74 -16.71
CA TRP A 583 1.75 21.18 -18.08
C TRP A 583 2.29 20.03 -18.92
N ILE A 584 2.97 19.08 -18.29
CA ILE A 584 3.35 17.79 -18.87
C ILE A 584 2.99 16.64 -17.91
N TYR A 585 2.89 15.42 -18.43
CA TYR A 585 2.74 14.21 -17.64
C TYR A 585 3.67 13.10 -18.13
N VAL A 586 4.00 12.14 -17.27
CA VAL A 586 4.73 10.93 -17.68
C VAL A 586 3.71 9.92 -18.18
N ARG A 587 3.86 9.40 -19.41
CA ARG A 587 2.90 8.43 -19.96
C ARG A 587 2.87 7.16 -19.10
N VAL A 588 1.66 6.68 -18.74
CA VAL A 588 1.41 5.57 -17.79
C VAL A 588 2.14 4.28 -18.17
N GLU A 589 2.35 4.09 -19.47
CA GLU A 589 3.06 2.95 -20.04
C GLU A 589 4.53 2.84 -19.63
N TYR A 590 5.13 3.93 -19.12
CA TYR A 590 6.51 3.98 -18.63
C TYR A 590 6.61 4.03 -17.10
N CYS A 591 5.53 4.41 -16.42
CA CYS A 591 5.47 4.47 -14.96
C CYS A 591 4.04 4.18 -14.47
N HIS A 592 3.75 2.91 -14.16
CA HIS A 592 2.49 2.54 -13.49
C HIS A 592 2.59 2.91 -11.99
N PRO A 593 1.86 3.92 -11.48
CA PRO A 593 2.10 4.51 -10.16
C PRO A 593 1.98 3.52 -9.00
N GLU A 594 1.07 2.54 -9.11
CA GLU A 594 0.90 1.51 -8.07
C GLU A 594 2.00 0.44 -8.04
N LYS A 595 2.67 0.17 -9.18
CA LYS A 595 3.68 -0.90 -9.31
C LYS A 595 5.12 -0.42 -9.18
N HIS A 596 5.33 0.89 -9.27
CA HIS A 596 6.64 1.54 -9.29
C HIS A 596 6.91 2.41 -8.07
N ARG A 597 6.20 2.17 -6.95
CA ARG A 597 6.20 2.93 -5.68
C ARG A 597 7.55 3.47 -5.18
N THR A 598 8.71 2.96 -5.66
CA THR A 598 10.06 3.45 -5.36
C THR A 598 11.16 3.07 -6.40
N LYS A 599 10.83 2.52 -7.58
CA LYS A 599 11.84 1.98 -8.53
C LYS A 599 11.75 2.56 -9.94
N ALA A 600 11.64 3.88 -10.05
CA ALA A 600 12.00 4.55 -11.30
C ALA A 600 13.53 4.60 -11.35
N GLY A 601 14.16 3.90 -12.29
CA GLY A 601 15.62 3.93 -12.44
C GLY A 601 16.11 5.37 -12.54
N ASN A 602 17.06 5.75 -11.69
CA ASN A 602 17.80 7.00 -11.86
C ASN A 602 18.36 7.05 -13.29
N ASN A 603 18.24 8.20 -13.95
CA ASN A 603 18.69 8.45 -15.33
C ASN A 603 17.88 7.78 -16.46
N ARG A 604 16.71 7.19 -16.17
CA ARG A 604 15.89 6.59 -17.23
C ARG A 604 15.21 7.67 -18.09
N ALA A 605 15.37 7.58 -19.40
CA ALA A 605 14.59 8.38 -20.34
C ALA A 605 13.09 8.10 -20.17
N ARG A 606 12.27 9.15 -20.30
CA ARG A 606 10.82 9.08 -20.05
C ARG A 606 10.08 9.62 -21.25
N ALA A 607 9.01 8.93 -21.67
CA ALA A 607 8.07 9.53 -22.60
C ALA A 607 7.13 10.47 -21.83
N TYR A 608 7.11 11.73 -22.25
CA TYR A 608 6.21 12.74 -21.70
C TYR A 608 5.00 12.91 -22.64
N GLY A 609 3.88 13.33 -22.07
CA GLY A 609 2.75 13.88 -22.81
C GLY A 609 2.48 15.31 -22.34
N VAL A 610 1.81 16.09 -23.16
CA VAL A 610 1.40 17.46 -22.81
C VAL A 610 0.10 17.41 -22.03
N GLY A 611 -0.01 18.14 -20.92
CA GLY A 611 -1.21 18.16 -20.11
C GLY A 611 -2.40 18.80 -20.82
N LYS A 612 -3.62 18.42 -20.40
CA LYS A 612 -4.88 18.75 -21.09
C LYS A 612 -5.04 20.23 -21.45
N ALA A 613 -4.65 21.13 -20.54
CA ALA A 613 -4.75 22.58 -20.73
C ALA A 613 -3.94 23.11 -21.93
N PHE A 614 -2.88 22.41 -22.32
CA PHE A 614 -2.02 22.77 -23.44
C PHE A 614 -2.28 21.92 -24.68
N THR A 615 -2.78 20.69 -24.52
CA THR A 615 -3.19 19.85 -25.64
C THR A 615 -4.21 20.56 -26.53
N GLU A 616 -5.26 21.12 -25.93
CA GLU A 616 -6.33 21.82 -26.67
C GLU A 616 -5.82 23.10 -27.36
N ARG A 617 -4.83 23.79 -26.76
CA ARG A 617 -4.25 25.03 -27.30
C ARG A 617 -3.20 24.79 -28.39
N LEU A 618 -2.54 23.63 -28.36
CA LEU A 618 -1.50 23.25 -29.32
C LEU A 618 -2.04 22.37 -30.46
N GLN A 619 -3.24 21.78 -30.34
CA GLN A 619 -3.92 21.00 -31.39
C GLN A 619 -4.90 21.85 -32.23
N ALA A 620 -4.73 23.18 -32.22
CA ALA A 620 -5.59 24.10 -32.97
C ALA A 620 -5.30 24.13 -34.49
N VAL A 621 -5.27 22.96 -35.15
CA VAL A 621 -5.74 22.73 -36.52
C VAL A 621 -6.18 21.25 -36.60
N VAL A 622 -7.46 21.04 -36.89
CA VAL A 622 -8.06 19.73 -37.14
C VAL A 622 -7.64 19.28 -38.54
N GLU A 623 -6.84 18.21 -38.64
CA GLU A 623 -6.91 17.32 -39.82
C GLU A 623 -7.75 16.11 -39.43
N GLU A 624 -8.97 16.06 -39.96
CA GLU A 624 -9.83 14.88 -39.93
C GLU A 624 -9.11 13.75 -40.67
N SER A 625 -8.44 12.88 -39.94
CA SER A 625 -8.08 11.56 -40.47
C SER A 625 -9.27 10.64 -40.20
N GLU A 626 -10.00 10.30 -41.25
CA GLU A 626 -11.06 9.29 -41.25
C GLU A 626 -10.50 7.96 -40.71
N THR A 627 -10.77 7.66 -39.44
CA THR A 627 -10.59 6.30 -38.92
C THR A 627 -11.76 5.45 -39.38
N VAL A 628 -11.50 4.60 -40.37
CA VAL A 628 -12.37 3.48 -40.74
C VAL A 628 -12.58 2.60 -39.51
N ILE A 629 -13.81 2.61 -38.99
CA ILE A 629 -14.24 1.74 -37.89
C ILE A 629 -14.29 0.30 -38.43
N THR A 630 -13.35 -0.54 -38.01
CA THR A 630 -13.51 -1.99 -38.06
C THR A 630 -13.80 -2.50 -36.65
N ASN A 631 -14.95 -3.17 -36.53
CA ASN A 631 -15.50 -3.63 -35.26
C ASN A 631 -14.60 -4.71 -34.63
N HIS A 632 -14.48 -4.63 -33.30
CA HIS A 632 -13.82 -5.57 -32.37
C HIS A 632 -12.37 -5.28 -31.99
N THR A 633 -12.17 -4.16 -31.31
CA THR A 633 -11.24 -4.13 -30.16
C THR A 633 -11.85 -3.28 -29.06
N THR A 634 -11.90 -3.82 -27.85
CA THR A 634 -12.36 -3.12 -26.64
C THR A 634 -11.57 -1.82 -26.50
N GLU A 635 -12.22 -0.69 -26.78
CA GLU A 635 -11.70 0.62 -26.39
C GLU A 635 -11.55 0.62 -24.87
N TYR A 636 -10.32 0.50 -24.40
CA TYR A 636 -10.00 1.13 -23.14
C TYR A 636 -10.22 2.61 -23.39
N LYS A 637 -11.26 3.19 -22.78
CA LYS A 637 -11.24 4.61 -22.42
C LYS A 637 -9.93 4.79 -21.68
N SER A 638 -8.92 5.26 -22.39
CA SER A 638 -7.64 5.71 -21.87
C SER A 638 -7.94 7.01 -21.14
N ASP A 639 -8.65 6.86 -20.01
CA ASP A 639 -8.77 7.91 -19.01
C ASP A 639 -7.35 8.38 -18.76
N LEU A 640 -7.10 9.61 -19.19
CA LEU A 640 -5.88 10.37 -18.98
C LEU A 640 -5.63 10.44 -17.47
N TYR A 641 -4.96 9.43 -16.92
CA TYR A 641 -4.35 9.52 -15.61
C TYR A 641 -3.21 10.54 -15.72
N THR A 642 -3.55 11.82 -15.57
CA THR A 642 -2.56 12.87 -15.38
C THR A 642 -1.81 12.59 -14.08
N VAL A 643 -0.51 12.31 -14.21
CA VAL A 643 0.40 12.02 -13.09
C VAL A 643 0.57 13.22 -12.15
N SER A 644 0.04 14.39 -12.51
CA SER A 644 0.05 15.62 -11.73
C SER A 644 -0.60 15.52 -10.36
N TYR A 645 -1.64 14.68 -10.21
CA TYR A 645 -2.30 14.46 -8.92
C TYR A 645 -1.34 13.88 -7.86
N PHE A 646 -0.22 13.29 -8.28
CA PHE A 646 0.79 12.69 -7.42
C PHE A 646 1.98 13.60 -7.12
N PHE A 647 2.25 14.59 -7.99
CA PHE A 647 3.32 15.57 -7.80
C PHE A 647 2.86 16.88 -7.17
N ARG A 648 1.55 17.18 -7.15
CA ARG A 648 1.00 18.29 -6.37
C ARG A 648 1.64 18.28 -4.97
N ARG A 649 2.17 19.42 -4.54
CA ARG A 649 2.34 19.67 -3.10
C ARG A 649 1.03 19.23 -2.47
N PRO A 650 1.01 18.28 -1.51
CA PRO A 650 -0.18 18.15 -0.71
C PRO A 650 -0.46 19.56 -0.21
N GLU A 651 -1.66 20.07 -0.48
CA GLU A 651 -2.20 21.24 0.24
C GLU A 651 -1.66 21.17 1.65
N SER A 652 -1.20 22.28 2.22
CA SER A 652 -0.71 22.28 3.59
C SER A 652 -1.72 21.54 4.45
N LEU A 653 -1.42 20.26 4.75
CA LEU A 653 -2.25 19.38 5.55
C LEU A 653 -1.96 19.83 6.98
N TYR A 654 -2.36 21.07 7.25
CA TYR A 654 -2.68 21.53 8.56
C TYR A 654 -3.76 20.56 9.02
N ILE A 655 -3.33 19.61 9.84
CA ILE A 655 -4.18 19.11 10.90
C ILE A 655 -4.65 20.40 11.57
N SER A 656 -5.95 20.72 11.51
CA SER A 656 -6.51 21.93 12.14
C SER A 656 -6.00 22.01 13.58
N SER A 657 -5.97 23.22 14.16
CA SER A 657 -5.54 23.35 15.55
C SER A 657 -6.31 22.34 16.41
N PHE A 658 -5.61 21.68 17.32
CA PHE A 658 -6.16 20.48 17.99
C PHE A 658 -7.41 20.80 18.80
N ASP A 659 -7.55 22.04 19.30
CA ASP A 659 -8.75 22.52 19.97
C ASP A 659 -9.99 22.54 19.05
N ASP A 660 -9.81 22.79 17.74
CA ASP A 660 -10.88 22.69 16.74
C ASP A 660 -11.36 21.25 16.51
N GLN A 661 -10.49 20.26 16.78
CA GLN A 661 -10.81 18.84 16.61
C GLN A 661 -11.59 18.27 17.79
N LEU A 662 -11.62 18.97 18.94
CA LEU A 662 -12.39 18.57 20.11
C LEU A 662 -13.84 19.03 20.07
N ASN A 663 -14.14 20.09 19.30
CA ASN A 663 -15.46 20.73 19.28
C ASN A 663 -16.53 19.98 18.49
N SER A 664 -16.23 18.82 17.89
CA SER A 664 -17.25 17.99 17.24
C SER A 664 -17.39 16.60 17.89
N GLN A 665 -18.55 16.40 18.51
CA GLN A 665 -19.27 15.11 18.61
C GLN A 665 -18.66 13.96 19.42
N PHE A 666 -17.47 14.04 20.04
CA PHE A 666 -16.92 12.89 20.78
C PHE A 666 -17.80 12.45 21.98
N LEU A 667 -18.55 13.38 22.58
CA LEU A 667 -19.40 13.14 23.76
C LEU A 667 -20.85 13.64 23.64
N ASP A 668 -21.31 14.19 22.52
CA ASP A 668 -22.67 14.77 22.37
C ASP A 668 -23.83 13.78 22.56
N THR A 669 -23.54 12.49 22.77
CA THR A 669 -24.57 11.51 23.19
C THR A 669 -24.80 11.44 24.70
N ASN A 670 -24.01 12.12 25.52
CA ASN A 670 -24.26 12.24 26.96
C ASN A 670 -24.95 13.57 27.26
N GLN A 671 -26.28 13.59 27.26
CA GLN A 671 -26.96 14.59 28.09
C GLN A 671 -26.46 14.41 29.52
N PRO A 672 -26.11 15.49 30.24
CA PRO A 672 -25.69 15.39 31.62
C PRO A 672 -26.85 14.79 32.43
N VAL A 673 -26.63 13.61 32.99
CA VAL A 673 -27.49 13.07 34.04
C VAL A 673 -27.32 14.01 35.22
N THR A 674 -28.24 14.94 35.38
CA THR A 674 -28.34 15.78 36.56
C THR A 674 -28.46 14.86 37.77
N HIS A 675 -27.41 14.85 38.59
CA HIS A 675 -27.51 14.29 39.93
C HIS A 675 -28.64 15.01 40.64
N ARG A 676 -29.76 14.30 40.86
CA ARG A 676 -30.80 14.70 41.79
C ARG A 676 -30.09 14.90 43.14
N LYS A 677 -29.91 16.15 43.55
CA LYS A 677 -29.57 16.46 44.94
C LYS A 677 -30.64 15.79 45.80
N SER A 678 -30.22 14.85 46.63
CA SER A 678 -31.03 14.37 47.75
C SER A 678 -31.38 15.58 48.60
N LEU A 679 -32.67 15.92 48.61
CA LEU A 679 -33.25 16.78 49.64
C LEU A 679 -33.02 16.08 50.97
N THR A 680 -32.39 16.81 51.88
CA THR A 680 -32.48 16.56 53.32
C THR A 680 -33.71 17.28 53.83
#